data_AF-A0A329T9D2-F1
#
_entry.id   AF-A0A329T9D2-F1
#
_cell.length_a   1.000
_cell.length_b   1.000
_cell.length_c   1.000
_cell.angle_alpha   90.00
_cell.angle_beta   90.00
_cell.angle_gamma   90.00
#
_symmetry.space_group_name_H-M   'P 1'
#
loop_
_entity.id
_entity.type
_entity.pdbx_description
1 polymer ?
#
loop_
_entity_poly.entity_id
_entity_poly.type
_entity_poly.pdbx_seq_one_letter_code
_entity_poly.pdbx_strand_id
1 'polypeptide(L)'
;MYEPGPPRATSVGRSVELAPRDPDPSGRYEWTLLEAPADSDAASTTDSDVDGTGDDPVLRPGETGRPDDPVVHLHPDAPGTYVLQLDAPDGSHRQRVRVFPDERRETEVRVPASGLPVADDAVERVSLLWRHNDRLLARDRPTREDDEWVYRTRLPPGRHGVGFVANDDRGNERHVVHEVDGPGRPRLSFDGRVETTADDVSGEDAADRRLVVEADVGVPPGSGTDPADVDVTFLVDDRDADPADVERIEARSDGHALAVPLRELDGIEGELRIHAVPHAERHGAMATVRVEPDGGAGGDGSTWGASSTVVNPHARPAWAASPTVYEVYVRSFAGDTLPTTFREIERRVPYLESLAVDALWLTPVLASPTEHGYHVTDYFETADDLGSRAAFESLVDACHDAGIRVVFDLVINHTSRDHPAFQLHSAGLPDYADRYRRADAAVDVTGIDWAVLPAGEVPEYRFDWGRIPNLNYDDPAVRAWMLSVVDEWAAVVDGFRADVAWGVPHGFWKEVADRVPDDVLLLDETLPHDPFYGEGEFHLHYDTSLYGTLNAVGAGREPADAVADALERTRWLGFDDPGAQLRYVENHDEDRYLTSHGEPALRAATAVTFTLPGAPMVYAGQERGNETTRGPFRWHDGDTALTEFHRRLSALRAAEPALRVGAVDFEAGSGATEVIAGDPDRVTAYERTAGSEAGDGGTSPRDRLLVVVNFADSPATVDVPERVDRDLFANEPVDGAVVVESVAVLA
;
A
#
# COMPACT_ATOMS: atom_id res chain seq x y z
N MET A 1 -16.40 -0.14 -21.21
CA MET A 1 -16.93 -1.49 -20.95
C MET A 1 -17.28 -1.49 -19.49
N TYR A 2 -18.53 -1.79 -19.13
CA TYR A 2 -19.02 -1.70 -17.76
C TYR A 2 -18.83 -2.99 -16.95
N GLU A 3 -18.15 -3.96 -17.55
CA GLU A 3 -17.77 -5.22 -16.92
C GLU A 3 -17.12 -4.96 -15.56
N PRO A 4 -17.56 -5.67 -14.50
CA PRO A 4 -16.98 -5.53 -13.19
C PRO A 4 -15.54 -6.06 -13.21
N GLY A 5 -14.75 -5.73 -12.19
CA GLY A 5 -13.31 -6.03 -12.19
C GLY A 5 -12.95 -7.52 -12.09
N PRO A 6 -11.67 -7.85 -11.81
CA PRO A 6 -11.25 -9.24 -11.61
C PRO A 6 -12.01 -9.90 -10.45
N PRO A 7 -12.02 -11.24 -10.36
CA PRO A 7 -12.46 -11.97 -9.18
C PRO A 7 -11.90 -11.36 -7.88
N ARG A 8 -12.71 -11.37 -6.82
CA ARG A 8 -12.32 -10.82 -5.51
C ARG A 8 -12.09 -11.92 -4.48
N ALA A 9 -11.13 -11.71 -3.59
CA ALA A 9 -10.89 -12.56 -2.44
C ALA A 9 -11.23 -11.80 -1.14
N THR A 10 -11.88 -12.46 -0.19
CA THR A 10 -12.17 -11.89 1.14
C THR A 10 -12.37 -13.00 2.17
N SER A 11 -12.66 -12.66 3.41
CA SER A 11 -13.10 -13.59 4.45
C SER A 11 -14.51 -13.25 4.94
N VAL A 12 -15.20 -14.25 5.52
CA VAL A 12 -16.50 -14.03 6.15
C VAL A 12 -16.49 -12.82 7.09
N GLY A 13 -17.51 -11.97 6.93
CA GLY A 13 -17.72 -10.74 7.69
C GLY A 13 -16.79 -9.58 7.38
N ARG A 14 -16.00 -9.66 6.29
CA ARG A 14 -15.40 -8.48 5.64
C ARG A 14 -16.19 -8.14 4.37
N SER A 15 -16.69 -6.91 4.32
CA SER A 15 -17.44 -6.42 3.14
C SER A 15 -16.54 -6.29 1.92
N VAL A 16 -17.13 -6.46 0.73
CA VAL A 16 -16.48 -6.23 -0.57
C VAL A 16 -17.35 -5.30 -1.40
N GLU A 17 -16.79 -4.15 -1.80
CA GLU A 17 -17.41 -3.28 -2.81
C GLU A 17 -17.38 -3.98 -4.17
N LEU A 18 -18.53 -3.99 -4.84
CA LEU A 18 -18.69 -4.40 -6.23
C LEU A 18 -19.29 -3.23 -7.02
N ALA A 19 -18.60 -2.83 -8.09
CA ALA A 19 -18.95 -1.66 -8.89
C ALA A 19 -18.73 -1.94 -10.39
N PRO A 20 -19.56 -1.35 -11.28
CA PRO A 20 -19.24 -1.24 -12.69
C PRO A 20 -17.96 -0.43 -12.90
N ARG A 21 -17.17 -0.80 -13.91
CA ARG A 21 -15.98 -0.03 -14.34
C ARG A 21 -16.34 0.97 -15.43
N ASP A 22 -15.64 2.09 -15.45
CA ASP A 22 -15.87 3.25 -16.32
C ASP A 22 -17.37 3.59 -16.50
N PRO A 23 -18.16 3.66 -15.42
CA PRO A 23 -19.61 3.67 -15.55
C PRO A 23 -20.10 4.99 -16.15
N ASP A 24 -21.04 4.91 -17.11
CA ASP A 24 -21.87 6.06 -17.50
C ASP A 24 -22.72 6.45 -16.29
N PRO A 25 -22.56 7.66 -15.74
CA PRO A 25 -23.30 8.05 -14.55
C PRO A 25 -24.81 8.18 -14.77
N SER A 26 -25.28 8.17 -16.02
CA SER A 26 -26.70 8.13 -16.37
C SER A 26 -27.22 6.73 -16.72
N GLY A 27 -26.33 5.74 -16.82
CA GLY A 27 -26.67 4.35 -17.14
C GLY A 27 -27.38 3.64 -15.99
N ARG A 28 -28.18 2.60 -16.29
CA ARG A 28 -28.85 1.76 -15.28
C ARG A 28 -28.00 0.54 -14.97
N TYR A 29 -27.85 0.25 -13.68
CA TYR A 29 -27.05 -0.87 -13.19
C TYR A 29 -27.86 -1.67 -12.17
N GLU A 30 -27.90 -2.98 -12.33
CA GLU A 30 -28.65 -3.86 -11.44
C GLU A 30 -27.81 -5.08 -11.07
N TRP A 31 -27.60 -5.27 -9.77
CA TRP A 31 -26.85 -6.38 -9.24
C TRP A 31 -27.78 -7.48 -8.75
N THR A 32 -27.53 -8.72 -9.20
CA THR A 32 -28.27 -9.90 -8.76
C THR A 32 -27.30 -10.95 -8.22
N LEU A 33 -27.59 -11.48 -7.04
CA LEU A 33 -26.88 -12.65 -6.51
C LEU A 33 -27.39 -13.91 -7.22
N LEU A 34 -26.54 -14.54 -8.04
CA LEU A 34 -26.89 -15.76 -8.79
C LEU A 34 -26.65 -17.02 -7.96
N GLU A 35 -25.51 -17.08 -7.28
CA GLU A 35 -25.09 -18.24 -6.50
C GLU A 35 -24.48 -17.78 -5.18
N ALA A 36 -24.78 -18.53 -4.12
CA ALA A 36 -24.21 -18.37 -2.79
C ALA A 36 -23.81 -19.75 -2.24
N PRO A 37 -22.85 -19.81 -1.29
CA PRO A 37 -22.52 -21.05 -0.59
C PRO A 37 -23.76 -21.67 0.07
N ALA A 38 -23.82 -23.00 0.13
CA ALA A 38 -24.97 -23.70 0.69
C ALA A 38 -25.26 -23.37 2.16
N ASP A 39 -24.22 -22.98 2.91
CA ASP A 39 -24.31 -22.59 4.32
C ASP A 39 -24.60 -21.08 4.50
N SER A 40 -24.76 -20.31 3.42
CA SER A 40 -25.16 -18.91 3.47
C SER A 40 -26.67 -18.80 3.75
N ASP A 41 -27.07 -17.82 4.54
CA ASP A 41 -28.47 -17.54 4.83
C ASP A 41 -29.24 -17.17 3.54
N ALA A 42 -28.55 -16.62 2.54
CA ALA A 42 -29.09 -16.32 1.22
C ALA A 42 -29.51 -17.56 0.41
N ALA A 43 -28.91 -18.74 0.67
CA ALA A 43 -29.24 -19.99 -0.03
C ALA A 43 -30.58 -20.59 0.43
N SER A 44 -31.17 -20.11 1.52
CA SER A 44 -32.36 -20.69 2.17
C SER A 44 -33.71 -20.22 1.60
N THR A 45 -33.72 -19.40 0.53
CA THR A 45 -34.94 -18.76 0.00
C THR A 45 -35.80 -19.69 -0.87
N THR A 46 -36.46 -20.68 -0.24
CA THR A 46 -37.74 -21.16 -0.76
C THR A 46 -38.81 -20.11 -0.49
N ASP A 47 -39.24 -19.39 -1.53
CA ASP A 47 -40.54 -18.71 -1.66
C ASP A 47 -41.20 -18.30 -0.33
N SER A 48 -40.82 -17.16 0.25
CA SER A 48 -41.64 -16.52 1.27
C SER A 48 -41.52 -15.00 1.22
N ASP A 49 -42.68 -14.38 1.03
CA ASP A 49 -42.92 -12.94 1.17
C ASP A 49 -42.19 -12.36 2.40
N VAL A 50 -41.42 -11.31 2.14
CA VAL A 50 -40.66 -10.54 3.12
C VAL A 50 -41.62 -9.76 4.02
N ASP A 51 -41.94 -10.31 5.19
CA ASP A 51 -42.46 -9.55 6.32
C ASP A 51 -41.33 -9.35 7.33
N GLY A 52 -40.94 -8.08 7.50
CA GLY A 52 -39.74 -7.66 8.21
C GLY A 52 -39.74 -8.01 9.69
N THR A 53 -38.78 -8.87 10.07
CA THR A 53 -37.93 -8.71 11.27
C THR A 53 -36.72 -9.64 11.13
N GLY A 54 -35.52 -9.10 10.93
CA GLY A 54 -34.32 -9.65 11.58
C GLY A 54 -33.12 -10.15 10.78
N ASP A 55 -33.16 -10.28 9.45
CA ASP A 55 -31.98 -10.74 8.68
C ASP A 55 -31.58 -9.67 7.65
N ASP A 56 -30.39 -9.09 7.81
CA ASP A 56 -29.82 -8.16 6.84
C ASP A 56 -29.46 -8.90 5.54
N PRO A 57 -29.71 -8.34 4.36
CA PRO A 57 -29.35 -8.99 3.11
C PRO A 57 -27.83 -9.16 2.99
N VAL A 58 -27.39 -10.30 2.44
CA VAL A 58 -25.98 -10.58 2.11
C VAL A 58 -25.44 -9.54 1.11
N LEU A 59 -26.28 -9.02 0.23
CA LEU A 59 -25.98 -7.91 -0.66
C LEU A 59 -26.64 -6.63 -0.15
N ARG A 60 -25.85 -5.62 0.22
CA ARG A 60 -26.34 -4.31 0.64
C ARG A 60 -26.13 -3.28 -0.48
N PRO A 61 -27.13 -2.45 -0.79
CA PRO A 61 -26.91 -1.37 -1.74
C PRO A 61 -25.88 -0.36 -1.23
N GLY A 62 -25.04 0.14 -2.13
CA GLY A 62 -24.23 1.33 -1.88
C GLY A 62 -25.13 2.56 -1.84
N GLU A 63 -24.95 3.43 -0.85
CA GLU A 63 -25.94 4.47 -0.56
C GLU A 63 -25.88 5.60 -1.60
N THR A 64 -26.75 5.52 -2.61
CA THR A 64 -27.02 6.61 -3.54
C THR A 64 -28.49 7.03 -3.49
N GLY A 65 -28.83 8.22 -3.97
CA GLY A 65 -30.20 8.69 -4.15
C GLY A 65 -30.87 8.10 -5.39
N ARG A 66 -30.22 7.12 -6.04
CA ARG A 66 -30.73 6.44 -7.21
C ARG A 66 -31.57 5.23 -6.81
N PRO A 67 -32.60 4.87 -7.58
CA PRO A 67 -33.39 3.66 -7.32
C PRO A 67 -32.66 2.37 -7.74
N ASP A 68 -31.58 2.49 -8.49
CA ASP A 68 -30.76 1.43 -9.07
C ASP A 68 -29.32 1.60 -8.60
N ASP A 69 -29.07 1.25 -7.33
CA ASP A 69 -27.76 1.45 -6.72
C ASP A 69 -26.67 0.74 -7.55
N PRO A 70 -25.78 1.52 -8.19
CA PRO A 70 -24.86 1.00 -9.17
C PRO A 70 -23.69 0.28 -8.53
N VAL A 71 -23.39 0.64 -7.28
CA VAL A 71 -22.38 0.01 -6.44
C VAL A 71 -23.12 -0.72 -5.32
N VAL A 72 -22.66 -1.93 -5.01
CA VAL A 72 -23.21 -2.76 -3.93
C VAL A 72 -22.09 -3.31 -3.08
N HIS A 73 -22.40 -3.58 -1.81
CA HIS A 73 -21.49 -4.12 -0.83
C HIS A 73 -21.92 -5.55 -0.49
N LEU A 74 -21.09 -6.52 -0.84
CA LEU A 74 -21.28 -7.91 -0.45
C LEU A 74 -20.77 -8.11 0.97
N HIS A 75 -21.65 -8.54 1.88
CA HIS A 75 -21.34 -8.90 3.26
C HIS A 75 -21.43 -10.43 3.42
N PRO A 76 -20.36 -11.16 3.08
CA PRO A 76 -20.42 -12.61 3.07
C PRO A 76 -20.53 -13.18 4.49
N ASP A 77 -21.44 -14.12 4.65
CA ASP A 77 -21.81 -14.79 5.89
C ASP A 77 -21.29 -16.23 5.99
N ALA A 78 -20.93 -16.85 4.85
CA ALA A 78 -20.41 -18.20 4.77
C ALA A 78 -19.18 -18.28 3.84
N PRO A 79 -18.22 -19.19 4.10
CA PRO A 79 -17.10 -19.42 3.19
C PRO A 79 -17.57 -20.14 1.92
N GLY A 80 -16.93 -19.87 0.79
CA GLY A 80 -17.26 -20.45 -0.51
C GLY A 80 -17.14 -19.44 -1.63
N THR A 81 -17.82 -19.67 -2.74
CA THR A 81 -17.83 -18.75 -3.89
C THR A 81 -19.22 -18.16 -4.03
N TYR A 82 -19.29 -16.83 -4.07
CA TYR A 82 -20.50 -16.09 -4.45
C TYR A 82 -20.34 -15.67 -5.90
N VAL A 83 -21.42 -15.81 -6.68
CA VAL A 83 -21.48 -15.38 -8.08
C VAL A 83 -22.56 -14.33 -8.21
N LEU A 84 -22.19 -13.16 -8.72
CA LEU A 84 -23.11 -12.06 -8.96
C LEU A 84 -23.18 -11.76 -10.46
N GLN A 85 -24.33 -11.24 -10.88
CA GLN A 85 -24.54 -10.66 -12.20
C GLN A 85 -24.74 -9.16 -12.06
N LEU A 86 -24.06 -8.40 -12.91
CA LEU A 86 -24.31 -6.99 -13.16
C LEU A 86 -25.01 -6.85 -14.51
N ASP A 87 -26.25 -6.39 -14.51
CA ASP A 87 -26.92 -5.93 -15.73
C ASP A 87 -26.59 -4.45 -15.95
N ALA A 88 -25.81 -4.17 -16.98
CA ALA A 88 -25.33 -2.85 -17.36
C ALA A 88 -25.81 -2.46 -18.78
N PRO A 89 -25.63 -1.20 -19.22
CA PRO A 89 -26.10 -0.77 -20.54
C PRO A 89 -25.46 -1.49 -21.73
N ASP A 90 -24.26 -2.08 -21.57
CA ASP A 90 -23.53 -2.83 -22.60
C ASP A 90 -23.75 -4.35 -22.53
N GLY A 91 -24.45 -4.86 -21.51
CA GLY A 91 -24.74 -6.29 -21.36
C GLY A 91 -24.82 -6.74 -19.91
N SER A 92 -24.96 -8.06 -19.75
CA SER A 92 -24.90 -8.73 -18.45
C SER A 92 -23.50 -9.28 -18.23
N HIS A 93 -22.91 -9.00 -17.08
CA HIS A 93 -21.55 -9.40 -16.73
C HIS A 93 -21.54 -10.20 -15.43
N ARG A 94 -20.60 -11.13 -15.28
CA ARG A 94 -20.45 -11.92 -14.04
C ARG A 94 -19.30 -11.35 -13.20
N GLN A 95 -19.44 -11.49 -11.88
CA GLN A 95 -18.39 -11.19 -10.92
C GLN A 95 -18.37 -12.30 -9.87
N ARG A 96 -17.20 -12.91 -9.68
CA ARG A 96 -16.99 -13.90 -8.61
C ARG A 96 -16.31 -13.29 -7.40
N VAL A 97 -16.76 -13.72 -6.21
CA VAL A 97 -16.12 -13.41 -4.93
C VAL A 97 -15.83 -14.71 -4.20
N ARG A 98 -14.55 -15.01 -4.02
CA ARG A 98 -14.06 -16.13 -3.22
C ARG A 98 -13.93 -15.71 -1.76
N VAL A 99 -14.67 -16.39 -0.89
CA VAL A 99 -14.75 -16.10 0.54
C VAL A 99 -14.11 -17.22 1.36
N PHE A 100 -13.12 -16.85 2.17
CA PHE A 100 -12.45 -17.72 3.13
C PHE A 100 -13.12 -17.67 4.51
N PRO A 101 -12.86 -18.65 5.41
CA PRO A 101 -13.40 -18.64 6.77
C PRO A 101 -13.10 -17.33 7.54
N ASP A 102 -13.96 -17.01 8.52
CA ASP A 102 -13.79 -15.82 9.37
C ASP A 102 -12.49 -15.93 10.18
N GLU A 103 -11.56 -15.02 9.91
CA GLU A 103 -10.27 -14.97 10.61
C GLU A 103 -10.36 -14.29 12.00
N ARG A 104 -11.48 -13.66 12.34
CA ARG A 104 -11.60 -12.80 13.54
C ARG A 104 -11.96 -13.58 14.80
N ARG A 105 -11.33 -13.21 15.90
CA ARG A 105 -11.51 -13.77 17.24
C ARG A 105 -12.19 -12.77 18.14
N GLU A 106 -13.10 -13.23 18.99
CA GLU A 106 -13.69 -12.39 20.04
C GLU A 106 -12.58 -11.90 20.97
N THR A 107 -12.61 -10.60 21.28
CA THR A 107 -11.62 -9.97 22.13
C THR A 107 -12.17 -8.71 22.79
N GLU A 108 -11.48 -8.26 23.84
CA GLU A 108 -11.78 -7.03 24.55
C GLU A 108 -10.59 -6.09 24.48
N VAL A 109 -10.80 -4.88 23.94
CA VAL A 109 -9.79 -3.81 23.97
C VAL A 109 -10.03 -2.99 25.24
N ARG A 110 -8.96 -2.72 25.99
CA ARG A 110 -9.06 -2.06 27.29
C ARG A 110 -8.06 -0.94 27.46
N VAL A 111 -8.45 0.07 28.25
CA VAL A 111 -7.52 1.05 28.83
C VAL A 111 -7.92 1.35 30.28
N PRO A 112 -6.99 1.39 31.24
CA PRO A 112 -7.27 1.90 32.57
C PRO A 112 -7.73 3.35 32.50
N ALA A 113 -8.74 3.76 33.25
CA ALA A 113 -9.16 5.16 33.25
C ALA A 113 -8.06 6.12 33.73
N SER A 114 -7.24 5.68 34.68
CA SER A 114 -6.05 6.41 35.13
C SER A 114 -4.98 6.55 34.04
N GLY A 115 -5.09 5.81 32.94
CA GLY A 115 -4.22 5.88 31.77
C GLY A 115 -4.65 6.94 30.74
N LEU A 116 -5.84 7.51 30.87
CA LEU A 116 -6.28 8.63 30.04
C LEU A 116 -5.60 9.93 30.52
N PRO A 117 -5.29 10.88 29.61
CA PRO A 117 -4.67 12.16 29.97
C PRO A 117 -5.63 13.16 30.63
N VAL A 118 -6.84 12.72 30.99
CA VAL A 118 -7.91 13.51 31.61
C VAL A 118 -8.24 12.87 32.97
N ALA A 119 -8.53 13.70 33.97
CA ALA A 119 -8.94 13.21 35.28
C ALA A 119 -10.23 12.37 35.17
N ASP A 120 -10.29 11.22 35.86
CA ASP A 120 -11.38 10.23 35.72
C ASP A 120 -12.78 10.83 35.96
N ASP A 121 -12.91 11.76 36.92
CA ASP A 121 -14.17 12.46 37.21
C ASP A 121 -14.60 13.48 36.15
N ALA A 122 -13.71 13.81 35.21
CA ALA A 122 -13.95 14.70 34.07
C ALA A 122 -14.13 13.93 32.74
N VAL A 123 -14.02 12.60 32.73
CA VAL A 123 -14.29 11.80 31.53
C VAL A 123 -15.78 11.47 31.46
N GLU A 124 -16.49 12.12 30.54
CA GLU A 124 -17.91 11.88 30.30
C GLU A 124 -18.16 10.71 29.35
N ARG A 125 -17.24 10.52 28.39
CA ARG A 125 -17.33 9.52 27.32
C ARG A 125 -15.94 9.23 26.76
N VAL A 126 -15.81 8.09 26.10
CA VAL A 126 -14.60 7.73 25.35
C VAL A 126 -15.00 7.24 23.96
N SER A 127 -14.18 7.55 22.97
CA SER A 127 -14.29 7.02 21.60
C SER A 127 -13.06 6.21 21.26
N LEU A 128 -13.23 5.19 20.41
CA LEU A 128 -12.11 4.55 19.76
C LEU A 128 -11.79 5.23 18.43
N LEU A 129 -10.50 5.44 18.18
CA LEU A 129 -9.94 5.91 16.92
C LEU A 129 -8.93 4.88 16.42
N TRP A 130 -9.29 4.14 15.39
CA TRP A 130 -8.54 2.98 14.92
C TRP A 130 -8.97 2.55 13.51
N ARG A 131 -8.23 1.65 12.88
CA ARG A 131 -8.50 1.27 11.48
C ARG A 131 -9.83 0.53 11.28
N HIS A 132 -10.31 -0.21 12.28
CA HIS A 132 -11.47 -1.10 12.15
C HIS A 132 -12.82 -0.37 12.19
N ASN A 133 -12.80 0.94 12.42
CA ASN A 133 -13.96 1.80 12.29
C ASN A 133 -13.74 2.93 11.28
N ASP A 134 -12.80 2.72 10.36
CA ASP A 134 -12.42 3.67 9.32
C ASP A 134 -11.90 4.99 9.90
N ARG A 135 -11.31 4.97 11.10
CA ARG A 135 -10.84 6.15 11.85
C ARG A 135 -11.95 7.18 12.07
N LEU A 136 -13.20 6.75 12.20
CA LEU A 136 -14.33 7.61 12.51
C LEU A 136 -14.45 7.78 14.03
N LEU A 137 -14.23 9.01 14.51
CA LEU A 137 -14.44 9.33 15.92
C LEU A 137 -15.92 9.19 16.28
N ALA A 138 -16.23 8.99 17.57
CA ALA A 138 -17.59 8.88 18.09
C ALA A 138 -18.43 7.67 17.61
N ARG A 139 -17.96 6.90 16.63
CA ARG A 139 -18.62 5.69 16.11
C ARG A 139 -18.57 4.53 17.11
N ASP A 140 -17.38 4.18 17.57
CA ASP A 140 -17.18 3.10 18.55
C ASP A 140 -17.02 3.65 19.95
N ARG A 141 -17.92 3.26 20.85
CA ARG A 141 -17.99 3.76 22.23
C ARG A 141 -17.69 2.64 23.24
N PRO A 142 -16.50 2.63 23.88
CA PRO A 142 -16.23 1.74 25.00
C PRO A 142 -17.15 2.01 26.18
N THR A 143 -17.44 0.97 26.95
CA THR A 143 -18.21 1.06 28.19
C THR A 143 -17.29 1.06 29.40
N ARG A 144 -17.68 1.78 30.45
CA ARG A 144 -16.97 1.78 31.74
C ARG A 144 -17.26 0.50 32.50
N GLU A 145 -16.21 -0.24 32.87
CA GLU A 145 -16.29 -1.44 33.71
C GLU A 145 -15.25 -1.33 34.82
N ASP A 146 -15.72 -1.16 36.06
CA ASP A 146 -14.87 -0.84 37.21
C ASP A 146 -13.93 0.34 36.92
N ASP A 147 -12.61 0.12 37.02
CA ASP A 147 -11.56 1.11 36.77
C ASP A 147 -11.03 1.08 35.32
N GLU A 148 -11.66 0.36 34.39
CA GLU A 148 -11.30 0.31 32.96
C GLU A 148 -12.38 0.85 32.02
N TRP A 149 -11.97 1.21 30.80
CA TRP A 149 -12.83 1.38 29.64
C TRP A 149 -12.65 0.18 28.72
N VAL A 150 -13.74 -0.48 28.37
CA VAL A 150 -13.73 -1.78 27.66
C VAL A 150 -14.58 -1.69 26.40
N TYR A 151 -14.05 -2.19 25.29
CA TYR A 151 -14.79 -2.36 24.05
C TYR A 151 -14.66 -3.80 23.56
N ARG A 152 -15.81 -4.49 23.42
CA ARG A 152 -15.87 -5.88 22.97
C ARG A 152 -16.11 -5.94 21.47
N THR A 153 -15.29 -6.70 20.76
CA THR A 153 -15.40 -6.83 19.31
C THR A 153 -14.76 -8.13 18.81
N ARG A 154 -14.71 -8.32 17.50
CA ARG A 154 -13.99 -9.41 16.84
C ARG A 154 -12.89 -8.83 15.96
N LEU A 155 -11.64 -9.22 16.20
CA LEU A 155 -10.47 -8.73 15.46
C LEU A 155 -9.68 -9.89 14.87
N PRO A 156 -9.06 -9.73 13.69
CA PRO A 156 -8.15 -10.74 13.17
C PRO A 156 -6.88 -10.82 14.03
N PRO A 157 -6.12 -11.92 13.98
CA PRO A 157 -4.80 -12.02 14.61
C PRO A 157 -3.90 -10.85 14.24
N GLY A 158 -3.05 -10.46 15.19
CA GLY A 158 -2.03 -9.43 15.03
C GLY A 158 -2.13 -8.31 16.06
N ARG A 159 -1.31 -7.28 15.83
CA ARG A 159 -1.23 -6.09 16.67
C ARG A 159 -2.11 -4.98 16.09
N HIS A 160 -2.92 -4.37 16.93
CA HIS A 160 -3.88 -3.34 16.55
C HIS A 160 -3.59 -2.09 17.38
N GLY A 161 -3.18 -1.00 16.71
CA GLY A 161 -3.08 0.31 17.35
C GLY A 161 -4.46 0.91 17.56
N VAL A 162 -4.76 1.32 18.80
CA VAL A 162 -6.07 1.85 19.19
C VAL A 162 -5.88 3.14 19.97
N GLY A 163 -6.46 4.24 19.48
CA GLY A 163 -6.57 5.49 20.20
C GLY A 163 -7.83 5.51 21.06
N PHE A 164 -7.69 5.65 22.37
CA PHE A 164 -8.80 5.96 23.28
C PHE A 164 -8.87 7.48 23.46
N VAL A 165 -9.93 8.08 22.94
CA VAL A 165 -10.09 9.54 22.89
C VAL A 165 -11.12 9.97 23.93
N ALA A 166 -10.65 10.55 25.03
CA ALA A 166 -11.51 11.04 26.10
C ALA A 166 -12.27 12.30 25.66
N ASN A 167 -13.58 12.32 25.93
CA ASN A 167 -14.49 13.42 25.60
C ASN A 167 -14.49 13.84 24.12
N ASP A 168 -14.14 12.92 23.22
CA ASP A 168 -14.05 13.15 21.77
C ASP A 168 -13.07 14.27 21.35
N ASP A 169 -12.13 14.61 22.24
CA ASP A 169 -11.08 15.59 21.97
C ASP A 169 -9.77 14.85 21.67
N ARG A 170 -9.29 14.97 20.43
CA ARG A 170 -8.05 14.33 19.95
C ARG A 170 -6.81 14.72 20.76
N GLY A 171 -6.79 15.90 21.39
CA GLY A 171 -5.71 16.29 22.30
C GLY A 171 -5.60 15.39 23.54
N ASN A 172 -6.66 14.64 23.84
CA ASN A 172 -6.75 13.71 24.96
C ASN A 172 -6.60 12.24 24.53
N GLU A 173 -6.09 11.98 23.32
CA GLU A 173 -5.89 10.64 22.81
C GLU A 173 -4.83 9.87 23.61
N ARG A 174 -5.19 8.65 24.05
CA ARG A 174 -4.25 7.67 24.58
C ARG A 174 -4.14 6.50 23.61
N HIS A 175 -2.97 6.37 22.98
CA HIS A 175 -2.69 5.23 22.12
C HIS A 175 -2.29 3.99 22.93
N VAL A 176 -2.87 2.84 22.59
CA VAL A 176 -2.51 1.51 23.12
C VAL A 176 -2.32 0.54 21.95
N VAL A 177 -1.59 -0.55 22.20
CA VAL A 177 -1.49 -1.67 21.26
C VAL A 177 -2.26 -2.84 21.86
N HIS A 178 -3.23 -3.34 21.11
CA HIS A 178 -4.00 -4.54 21.47
C HIS A 178 -3.54 -5.70 20.60
N GLU A 179 -3.18 -6.82 21.22
CA GLU A 179 -2.69 -8.00 20.50
C GLU A 179 -3.74 -9.11 20.52
N VAL A 180 -3.96 -9.71 19.36
CA VAL A 180 -4.78 -10.91 19.21
C VAL A 180 -3.87 -12.00 18.71
N ASP A 181 -3.69 -13.05 19.51
CA ASP A 181 -2.88 -14.20 19.13
C ASP A 181 -3.41 -14.83 17.85
N GLY A 182 -2.52 -15.46 17.08
CA GLY A 182 -2.85 -16.24 15.88
C GLY A 182 -1.76 -16.18 14.81
N PRO A 183 -1.93 -16.94 13.72
CA PRO A 183 -0.91 -17.02 12.68
C PRO A 183 -0.86 -15.74 11.83
N GLY A 184 0.30 -15.51 11.21
CA GLY A 184 0.44 -14.52 10.14
C GLY A 184 -0.28 -14.94 8.87
N ARG A 185 -0.18 -14.13 7.81
CA ARG A 185 -0.75 -14.49 6.51
C ARG A 185 0.26 -15.31 5.69
N PRO A 186 -0.19 -16.37 4.99
CA PRO A 186 0.64 -16.98 3.97
C PRO A 186 0.91 -15.96 2.85
N ARG A 187 2.04 -16.14 2.17
CA ARG A 187 2.55 -15.31 1.08
C ARG A 187 2.67 -16.17 -0.16
N LEU A 188 2.68 -15.54 -1.31
CA LEU A 188 2.74 -16.23 -2.58
C LEU A 188 3.63 -15.45 -3.54
N SER A 189 4.56 -16.13 -4.20
CA SER A 189 5.07 -15.68 -5.50
C SER A 189 4.50 -16.57 -6.59
N PHE A 190 4.16 -15.98 -7.74
CA PHE A 190 3.34 -16.65 -8.74
C PHE A 190 3.90 -16.39 -10.14
N ASP A 191 4.26 -17.47 -10.83
CA ASP A 191 4.86 -17.40 -12.16
C ASP A 191 4.32 -18.55 -13.04
N GLY A 192 4.54 -18.47 -14.34
CA GLY A 192 4.15 -19.52 -15.26
C GLY A 192 4.98 -19.59 -16.52
N ARG A 193 4.81 -20.71 -17.21
CA ARG A 193 5.54 -21.00 -18.45
C ARG A 193 4.73 -21.92 -19.34
N VAL A 194 5.03 -21.87 -20.63
CA VAL A 194 4.59 -22.90 -21.57
C VAL A 194 5.68 -23.95 -21.71
N GLU A 195 5.32 -25.20 -21.48
CA GLU A 195 6.25 -26.32 -21.59
C GLU A 195 5.69 -27.47 -22.44
N THR A 196 6.59 -28.27 -23.01
CA THR A 196 6.25 -29.47 -23.77
C THR A 196 6.24 -30.68 -22.84
N THR A 197 5.26 -31.57 -22.97
CA THR A 197 5.22 -32.79 -22.16
C THR A 197 6.41 -33.70 -22.45
N ALA A 198 6.89 -34.43 -21.43
CA ALA A 198 8.16 -35.16 -21.46
C ALA A 198 8.21 -36.35 -22.46
N ASP A 199 7.10 -36.72 -23.10
CA ASP A 199 6.99 -37.88 -23.99
C ASP A 199 7.28 -37.56 -25.48
N ASP A 200 7.56 -36.31 -25.85
CA ASP A 200 7.86 -35.94 -27.24
C ASP A 200 9.34 -35.56 -27.47
N VAL A 201 10.01 -36.36 -28.32
CA VAL A 201 11.41 -36.16 -28.75
C VAL A 201 11.47 -35.30 -30.03
N SER A 202 10.33 -34.91 -30.61
CA SER A 202 10.24 -34.20 -31.89
C SER A 202 9.88 -32.71 -31.79
N GLY A 203 9.14 -32.27 -30.77
CA GLY A 203 8.93 -30.85 -30.43
C GLY A 203 8.03 -30.06 -31.41
N GLU A 204 7.40 -30.75 -32.36
CA GLU A 204 6.65 -30.14 -33.47
C GLU A 204 5.13 -30.11 -33.26
N ASP A 205 4.54 -30.93 -32.37
CA ASP A 205 3.08 -31.00 -32.18
C ASP A 205 2.57 -30.09 -31.04
N ALA A 206 1.70 -29.13 -31.37
CA ALA A 206 1.03 -28.26 -30.41
C ALA A 206 0.09 -29.01 -29.43
N ALA A 207 -0.32 -30.23 -29.80
CA ALA A 207 -1.27 -31.04 -29.03
C ALA A 207 -0.76 -31.50 -27.66
N ASP A 208 0.57 -31.44 -27.45
CA ASP A 208 1.28 -31.98 -26.28
C ASP A 208 1.94 -30.88 -25.43
N ARG A 209 1.56 -29.62 -25.64
CA ARG A 209 2.00 -28.47 -24.84
C ARG A 209 0.99 -28.10 -23.77
N ARG A 210 1.51 -27.58 -22.66
CA ARG A 210 0.71 -27.10 -21.53
C ARG A 210 1.21 -25.75 -21.02
N LEU A 211 0.27 -24.90 -20.66
CA LEU A 211 0.49 -23.80 -19.73
C LEU A 211 0.63 -24.41 -18.34
N VAL A 212 1.71 -24.06 -17.64
CA VAL A 212 1.90 -24.41 -16.23
C VAL A 212 2.12 -23.13 -15.46
N VAL A 213 1.26 -22.86 -14.49
CA VAL A 213 1.45 -21.79 -13.52
C VAL A 213 1.68 -22.42 -12.15
N GLU A 214 2.70 -21.94 -11.45
CA GLU A 214 3.20 -22.48 -10.19
C GLU A 214 3.18 -21.40 -9.12
N ALA A 215 2.62 -21.76 -7.97
CA ALA A 215 2.52 -20.93 -6.78
C ALA A 215 3.61 -21.34 -5.78
N ASP A 216 4.61 -20.49 -5.56
CA ASP A 216 5.58 -20.71 -4.48
C ASP A 216 5.09 -20.03 -3.19
N VAL A 217 4.73 -20.86 -2.22
CA VAL A 217 4.06 -20.43 -1.00
C VAL A 217 5.07 -20.19 0.13
N GLY A 218 5.05 -18.98 0.67
CA GLY A 218 5.80 -18.61 1.87
C GLY A 218 4.91 -18.62 3.12
N VAL A 219 5.38 -19.21 4.21
CA VAL A 219 4.69 -19.15 5.51
C VAL A 219 5.22 -18.00 6.38
N PRO A 220 4.42 -17.49 7.34
CA PRO A 220 4.91 -16.55 8.35
C PRO A 220 6.10 -17.15 9.14
N PRO A 221 7.13 -16.34 9.46
CA PRO A 221 8.20 -16.77 10.35
C PRO A 221 7.65 -17.29 11.69
N GLY A 222 8.25 -18.37 12.23
CA GLY A 222 7.87 -18.93 13.53
C GLY A 222 6.49 -19.58 13.61
N SER A 223 5.73 -19.68 12.51
CA SER A 223 4.37 -20.24 12.49
C SER A 223 4.29 -21.74 12.80
N GLY A 224 5.39 -22.48 12.62
CA GLY A 224 5.39 -23.95 12.70
C GLY A 224 4.54 -24.63 11.64
N THR A 225 4.01 -23.87 10.67
CA THR A 225 3.24 -24.37 9.53
C THR A 225 4.21 -24.80 8.43
N ASP A 226 4.02 -26.00 7.88
CA ASP A 226 4.76 -26.43 6.68
C ASP A 226 4.15 -25.71 5.47
N PRO A 227 4.93 -25.07 4.57
CA PRO A 227 4.41 -24.54 3.32
C PRO A 227 3.54 -25.53 2.52
N ALA A 228 3.83 -26.84 2.61
CA ALA A 228 3.03 -27.88 1.97
C ALA A 228 1.61 -28.03 2.53
N ASP A 229 1.34 -27.54 3.74
CA ASP A 229 0.03 -27.56 4.39
C ASP A 229 -0.82 -26.31 4.07
N VAL A 230 -0.29 -25.35 3.31
CA VAL A 230 -1.02 -24.17 2.86
C VAL A 230 -1.66 -24.49 1.52
N ASP A 231 -2.97 -24.31 1.40
CA ASP A 231 -3.69 -24.53 0.15
C ASP A 231 -3.57 -23.30 -0.77
N VAL A 232 -3.71 -23.51 -2.09
CA VAL A 232 -3.79 -22.43 -3.08
C VAL A 232 -5.10 -22.58 -3.85
N THR A 233 -5.92 -21.52 -3.81
CA THR A 233 -7.10 -21.43 -4.68
C THR A 233 -6.73 -20.71 -5.96
N PHE A 234 -6.81 -21.39 -7.11
CA PHE A 234 -6.70 -20.78 -8.43
C PHE A 234 -8.05 -20.25 -8.89
N LEU A 235 -8.07 -19.01 -9.43
CA LEU A 235 -9.27 -18.36 -9.96
C LEU A 235 -8.96 -17.88 -11.38
N VAL A 236 -9.63 -18.43 -12.39
CA VAL A 236 -9.53 -17.94 -13.78
C VAL A 236 -10.41 -16.71 -13.94
N ASP A 237 -9.89 -15.63 -14.51
CA ASP A 237 -10.67 -14.41 -14.67
C ASP A 237 -11.88 -14.64 -15.59
N ASP A 238 -13.10 -14.47 -15.07
CA ASP A 238 -14.34 -14.77 -15.78
C ASP A 238 -14.71 -13.70 -16.83
N ARG A 239 -13.87 -12.68 -16.97
CA ARG A 239 -13.88 -11.71 -18.07
C ARG A 239 -13.23 -12.25 -19.34
N ASP A 240 -12.29 -13.18 -19.17
CA ASP A 240 -11.48 -13.70 -20.26
C ASP A 240 -12.04 -15.02 -20.82
N ALA A 241 -12.88 -15.73 -20.07
CA ALA A 241 -13.36 -17.07 -20.43
C ALA A 241 -14.79 -17.34 -19.96
N ASP A 242 -15.52 -18.19 -20.70
CA ASP A 242 -16.90 -18.54 -20.33
C ASP A 242 -16.96 -19.42 -19.06
N PRO A 243 -18.12 -19.54 -18.39
CA PRO A 243 -18.21 -20.31 -17.14
C PRO A 243 -17.77 -21.77 -17.25
N ALA A 244 -17.95 -22.42 -18.41
CA ALA A 244 -17.56 -23.80 -18.64
C ALA A 244 -16.07 -23.95 -18.96
N ASP A 245 -15.45 -22.93 -19.57
CA ASP A 245 -13.99 -22.79 -19.70
C ASP A 245 -13.34 -22.59 -18.33
N VAL A 246 -13.85 -21.65 -17.54
CA VAL A 246 -13.40 -21.35 -16.18
C VAL A 246 -13.40 -22.62 -15.31
N GLU A 247 -14.54 -23.32 -15.22
CA GLU A 247 -14.65 -24.54 -14.41
C GLU A 247 -13.68 -25.64 -14.89
N ARG A 248 -13.56 -25.82 -16.20
CA ARG A 248 -12.65 -26.83 -16.78
C ARG A 248 -11.19 -26.52 -16.46
N ILE A 249 -10.78 -25.26 -16.58
CA ILE A 249 -9.42 -24.83 -16.32
C ILE A 249 -9.11 -24.95 -14.83
N GLU A 250 -9.95 -24.40 -13.95
CA GLU A 250 -9.75 -24.46 -12.49
C GLU A 250 -9.70 -25.91 -11.98
N ALA A 251 -10.45 -26.84 -12.59
CA ALA A 251 -10.41 -28.27 -12.29
C ALA A 251 -9.07 -28.97 -12.63
N ARG A 252 -8.13 -28.27 -13.30
CA ARG A 252 -6.75 -28.74 -13.56
C ARG A 252 -5.76 -28.39 -12.46
N SER A 253 -6.20 -27.68 -11.43
CA SER A 253 -5.37 -27.39 -10.26
C SER A 253 -5.03 -28.69 -9.51
N ASP A 254 -3.77 -28.80 -9.09
CA ASP A 254 -3.26 -29.90 -8.27
C ASP A 254 -2.21 -29.34 -7.30
N GLY A 255 -2.59 -29.21 -6.03
CA GLY A 255 -1.77 -28.56 -5.00
C GLY A 255 -1.46 -27.11 -5.37
N HIS A 256 -0.16 -26.81 -5.53
CA HIS A 256 0.34 -25.46 -5.83
C HIS A 256 0.57 -25.21 -7.32
N ALA A 257 0.07 -26.07 -8.20
CA ALA A 257 0.23 -25.91 -9.64
C ALA A 257 -1.10 -26.00 -10.36
N LEU A 258 -1.22 -25.25 -11.46
CA LEU A 258 -2.30 -25.37 -12.42
C LEU A 258 -1.69 -25.65 -13.81
N ALA A 259 -2.01 -26.82 -14.36
CA ALA A 259 -1.44 -27.30 -15.62
C ALA A 259 -2.53 -27.56 -16.67
N VAL A 260 -2.59 -26.69 -17.68
CA VAL A 260 -3.67 -26.68 -18.68
C VAL A 260 -3.09 -27.01 -20.06
N PRO A 261 -3.55 -28.10 -20.73
CA PRO A 261 -3.19 -28.34 -22.13
C PRO A 261 -3.60 -27.14 -23.00
N LEU A 262 -2.71 -26.63 -23.85
CA LEU A 262 -3.00 -25.41 -24.62
C LEU A 262 -4.23 -25.55 -25.53
N ARG A 263 -4.48 -26.76 -26.05
CA ARG A 263 -5.69 -27.08 -26.82
C ARG A 263 -7.01 -26.91 -26.05
N GLU A 264 -6.96 -26.88 -24.72
CA GLU A 264 -8.14 -26.62 -23.88
C GLU A 264 -8.41 -25.13 -23.70
N LEU A 265 -7.48 -24.28 -24.17
CA LEU A 265 -7.66 -22.83 -24.31
C LEU A 265 -8.18 -22.46 -25.71
N ASP A 266 -8.24 -23.42 -26.64
CA ASP A 266 -8.80 -23.19 -27.98
C ASP A 266 -10.26 -22.73 -27.87
N GLY A 267 -10.53 -21.50 -28.35
CA GLY A 267 -11.85 -20.85 -28.26
C GLY A 267 -11.91 -19.71 -27.24
N ILE A 268 -10.91 -19.59 -26.36
CA ILE A 268 -10.69 -18.39 -25.56
C ILE A 268 -10.02 -17.34 -26.46
N GLU A 269 -10.72 -16.22 -26.69
CA GLU A 269 -10.24 -15.12 -27.51
C GLU A 269 -9.44 -14.13 -26.65
N GLY A 270 -8.29 -13.67 -27.15
CA GLY A 270 -7.49 -12.65 -26.47
C GLY A 270 -6.55 -13.21 -25.40
N GLU A 271 -6.44 -12.51 -24.27
CA GLU A 271 -5.58 -12.89 -23.14
C GLU A 271 -6.35 -13.72 -22.10
N LEU A 272 -5.62 -14.44 -21.25
CA LEU A 272 -6.19 -15.19 -20.13
C LEU A 272 -5.47 -14.79 -18.83
N ARG A 273 -6.21 -14.22 -17.88
CA ARG A 273 -5.71 -13.94 -16.54
C ARG A 273 -6.08 -15.07 -15.60
N ILE A 274 -5.08 -15.47 -14.79
CA ILE A 274 -5.23 -16.48 -13.77
C ILE A 274 -4.73 -15.86 -12.47
N HIS A 275 -5.52 -16.01 -11.42
CA HIS A 275 -5.19 -15.55 -10.08
C HIS A 275 -4.92 -16.75 -9.17
N ALA A 276 -4.12 -16.53 -8.14
CA ALA A 276 -3.86 -17.51 -7.10
C ALA A 276 -3.92 -16.84 -5.73
N VAL A 277 -4.62 -17.49 -4.79
CA VAL A 277 -4.77 -17.01 -3.41
C VAL A 277 -4.29 -18.09 -2.44
N PRO A 278 -3.21 -17.87 -1.68
CA PRO A 278 -2.75 -18.83 -0.68
C PRO A 278 -3.64 -18.74 0.57
N HIS A 279 -3.98 -19.87 1.18
CA HIS A 279 -4.79 -19.87 2.40
C HIS A 279 -4.54 -21.05 3.32
N ALA A 280 -4.63 -20.78 4.62
CA ALA A 280 -4.66 -21.75 5.70
C ALA A 280 -5.70 -21.28 6.73
N GLU A 281 -5.32 -21.06 8.00
CA GLU A 281 -6.19 -20.36 8.98
C GLU A 281 -6.56 -18.93 8.54
N ARG A 282 -5.73 -18.33 7.69
CA ARG A 282 -5.91 -17.01 7.08
C ARG A 282 -5.55 -17.09 5.60
N HIS A 283 -6.17 -16.25 4.78
CA HIS A 283 -5.75 -16.07 3.38
C HIS A 283 -4.68 -14.98 3.26
N GLY A 284 -3.81 -15.11 2.27
CA GLY A 284 -2.86 -14.09 1.84
C GLY A 284 -3.40 -13.24 0.70
N ALA A 285 -2.61 -12.26 0.26
CA ALA A 285 -2.92 -11.44 -0.90
C ALA A 285 -2.92 -12.27 -2.19
N MET A 286 -3.84 -11.95 -3.08
CA MET A 286 -3.97 -12.55 -4.41
C MET A 286 -2.85 -12.09 -5.34
N ALA A 287 -2.23 -13.04 -6.05
CA ALA A 287 -1.30 -12.78 -7.15
C ALA A 287 -1.96 -13.10 -8.50
N THR A 288 -1.50 -12.45 -9.56
CA THR A 288 -2.05 -12.60 -10.93
C THR A 288 -0.94 -12.88 -11.93
N VAL A 289 -1.20 -13.79 -12.86
CA VAL A 289 -0.46 -13.89 -14.11
C VAL A 289 -1.40 -13.65 -15.28
N ARG A 290 -0.86 -13.05 -16.34
CA ARG A 290 -1.54 -12.88 -17.61
C ARG A 290 -0.84 -13.72 -18.67
N VAL A 291 -1.62 -14.50 -19.39
CA VAL A 291 -1.16 -15.35 -20.49
C VAL A 291 -1.62 -14.76 -21.80
N GLU A 292 -0.67 -14.51 -22.70
CA GLU A 292 -0.94 -13.96 -24.03
C GLU A 292 -0.73 -15.04 -25.10
N PRO A 293 -1.58 -15.12 -26.13
CA PRO A 293 -1.46 -16.07 -27.22
C PRO A 293 -0.30 -15.71 -28.18
N ASP A 294 0.09 -16.66 -29.04
CA ASP A 294 1.09 -16.41 -30.09
C ASP A 294 0.62 -15.23 -30.97
N GLY A 295 1.47 -14.21 -31.14
CA GLY A 295 1.13 -13.02 -31.92
C GLY A 295 0.43 -11.89 -31.13
N GLY A 296 0.22 -12.07 -29.82
CA GLY A 296 -0.34 -11.06 -28.90
C GLY A 296 -1.87 -11.05 -28.85
N ALA A 297 -2.43 -10.42 -27.81
CA ALA A 297 -3.86 -10.43 -27.48
C ALA A 297 -4.80 -9.81 -28.55
N GLY A 298 -4.27 -9.07 -29.54
CA GLY A 298 -5.06 -8.34 -30.54
C GLY A 298 -4.88 -8.77 -32.00
N GLY A 299 -4.21 -9.89 -32.27
CA GLY A 299 -3.96 -10.38 -33.64
C GLY A 299 -5.13 -11.17 -34.23
N ASP A 300 -5.53 -10.86 -35.47
CA ASP A 300 -6.43 -11.73 -36.26
C ASP A 300 -5.74 -13.09 -36.50
N GLY A 301 -6.28 -14.15 -35.89
CA GLY A 301 -5.69 -15.50 -35.92
C GLY A 301 -4.74 -15.82 -34.76
N SER A 302 -4.91 -15.20 -33.58
CA SER A 302 -4.19 -15.59 -32.36
C SER A 302 -4.43 -17.07 -32.03
N THR A 303 -3.35 -17.77 -31.68
CA THR A 303 -3.39 -19.20 -31.32
C THR A 303 -2.58 -19.44 -30.07
N TRP A 304 -3.07 -20.30 -29.20
CA TRP A 304 -2.32 -20.76 -28.03
C TRP A 304 -1.22 -21.72 -28.48
N GLY A 305 0.05 -21.34 -28.28
CA GLY A 305 1.16 -22.03 -28.92
C GLY A 305 2.50 -21.90 -28.21
N ALA A 306 3.60 -22.06 -28.95
CA ALA A 306 4.96 -22.13 -28.37
C ALA A 306 5.40 -20.79 -27.79
N SER A 307 4.92 -19.72 -28.39
CA SER A 307 5.36 -18.35 -28.15
C SER A 307 4.40 -17.61 -27.22
N SER A 308 3.41 -18.30 -26.67
CA SER A 308 2.53 -17.77 -25.65
C SER A 308 3.36 -17.37 -24.44
N THR A 309 3.21 -16.13 -24.03
CA THR A 309 3.98 -15.53 -22.94
C THR A 309 3.15 -15.44 -21.68
N VAL A 310 3.78 -15.74 -20.54
CA VAL A 310 3.22 -15.50 -19.22
C VAL A 310 3.93 -14.28 -18.64
N VAL A 311 3.16 -13.29 -18.18
CA VAL A 311 3.68 -12.05 -17.60
C VAL A 311 2.93 -11.71 -16.32
N ASN A 312 3.57 -10.97 -15.41
CA ASN A 312 2.89 -10.34 -14.30
C ASN A 312 2.29 -9.00 -14.79
N PRO A 313 0.95 -8.86 -14.87
CA PRO A 313 0.30 -7.64 -15.35
C PRO A 313 0.41 -6.47 -14.37
N HIS A 314 0.88 -6.70 -13.14
CA HIS A 314 1.06 -5.71 -12.09
C HIS A 314 2.54 -5.54 -11.73
N ALA A 315 3.43 -5.86 -12.67
CA ALA A 315 4.86 -5.65 -12.49
C ALA A 315 5.16 -4.16 -12.34
N ARG A 316 5.99 -3.81 -11.35
CA ARG A 316 6.41 -2.43 -11.12
C ARG A 316 7.15 -1.88 -12.34
N PRO A 317 7.02 -0.57 -12.64
CA PRO A 317 7.83 0.08 -13.65
C PRO A 317 9.32 -0.20 -13.41
N ALA A 318 10.08 -0.49 -14.47
CA ALA A 318 11.50 -0.88 -14.34
C ALA A 318 12.35 0.17 -13.60
N TRP A 319 12.05 1.46 -13.80
CA TRP A 319 12.71 2.56 -13.09
C TRP A 319 12.38 2.58 -11.58
N ALA A 320 11.21 2.06 -11.21
CA ALA A 320 10.68 2.04 -9.85
C ALA A 320 10.87 0.69 -9.13
N ALA A 321 11.74 -0.20 -9.64
CA ALA A 321 12.06 -1.46 -8.96
C ALA A 321 12.68 -1.22 -7.56
N SER A 322 13.49 -0.17 -7.41
CA SER A 322 14.09 0.26 -6.14
C SER A 322 14.63 1.69 -6.25
N PRO A 323 13.75 2.70 -6.39
CA PRO A 323 14.13 4.11 -6.55
C PRO A 323 14.52 4.74 -5.22
N THR A 324 15.41 5.73 -5.25
CA THR A 324 15.65 6.67 -4.15
C THR A 324 14.69 7.84 -4.32
N VAL A 325 13.73 7.96 -3.40
CA VAL A 325 12.67 8.98 -3.43
C VAL A 325 13.10 10.20 -2.62
N TYR A 326 12.89 11.39 -3.16
CA TYR A 326 13.07 12.66 -2.47
C TYR A 326 11.73 13.36 -2.33
N GLU A 327 11.21 13.41 -1.12
CA GLU A 327 9.93 14.05 -0.82
C GLU A 327 10.14 15.54 -0.54
N VAL A 328 9.35 16.39 -1.19
CA VAL A 328 9.36 17.83 -1.00
C VAL A 328 8.00 18.32 -0.52
N TYR A 329 7.97 18.90 0.68
CA TYR A 329 6.87 19.77 1.08
C TYR A 329 6.96 21.08 0.30
N VAL A 330 6.15 21.17 -0.76
CA VAL A 330 6.33 22.10 -1.88
C VAL A 330 6.53 23.54 -1.43
N ARG A 331 5.65 24.05 -0.55
CA ARG A 331 5.67 25.48 -0.21
C ARG A 331 6.86 25.91 0.63
N SER A 332 7.56 25.00 1.29
CA SER A 332 8.74 25.33 2.10
C SER A 332 10.06 25.16 1.37
N PHE A 333 10.07 24.55 0.17
CA PHE A 333 11.30 24.16 -0.50
C PHE A 333 12.13 25.32 -1.02
N ALA A 334 11.56 26.48 -1.34
CA ALA A 334 12.38 27.62 -1.76
C ALA A 334 13.19 28.26 -0.61
N GLY A 335 12.86 27.93 0.64
CA GLY A 335 13.43 28.53 1.84
C GLY A 335 12.54 29.63 2.41
N ASP A 336 13.12 30.48 3.26
CA ASP A 336 12.43 31.52 4.03
C ASP A 336 12.31 32.87 3.33
N THR A 337 13.10 33.10 2.28
CA THR A 337 13.24 34.42 1.62
C THR A 337 12.48 34.56 0.32
N LEU A 338 12.23 33.46 -0.39
CA LEU A 338 11.56 33.44 -1.69
C LEU A 338 10.25 32.68 -1.59
N PRO A 339 9.16 33.15 -2.23
CA PRO A 339 7.97 32.33 -2.39
C PRO A 339 8.32 31.12 -3.25
N THR A 340 7.86 29.94 -2.84
CA THR A 340 8.08 28.74 -3.64
C THR A 340 7.14 28.74 -4.85
N THR A 341 7.72 28.52 -6.03
CA THR A 341 7.01 28.35 -7.30
C THR A 341 7.63 27.18 -8.06
N PHE A 342 6.93 26.61 -9.05
CA PHE A 342 7.49 25.52 -9.87
C PHE A 342 8.83 25.91 -10.51
N ARG A 343 8.97 27.16 -10.97
CA ARG A 343 10.24 27.69 -11.51
C ARG A 343 11.35 27.73 -10.46
N GLU A 344 11.02 28.01 -9.20
CA GLU A 344 12.01 27.99 -8.13
C GLU A 344 12.44 26.57 -7.80
N ILE A 345 11.52 25.59 -7.80
CA ILE A 345 11.85 24.17 -7.67
C ILE A 345 12.73 23.72 -8.86
N GLU A 346 12.39 24.14 -10.08
CA GLU A 346 13.13 23.82 -11.31
C GLU A 346 14.60 24.27 -11.21
N ARG A 347 14.85 25.47 -10.70
CA ARG A 347 16.23 25.98 -10.45
C ARG A 347 17.03 25.12 -9.47
N ARG A 348 16.38 24.28 -8.67
CA ARG A 348 16.98 23.42 -7.65
C ARG A 348 17.15 21.98 -8.14
N VAL A 349 16.70 21.64 -9.35
CA VAL A 349 16.93 20.32 -9.96
C VAL A 349 18.42 19.93 -9.98
N PRO A 350 19.39 20.81 -10.29
CA PRO A 350 20.82 20.45 -10.20
C PRO A 350 21.28 20.07 -8.79
N TYR A 351 20.60 20.56 -7.75
CA TYR A 351 20.87 20.14 -6.37
C TYR A 351 20.32 18.73 -6.13
N LEU A 352 19.10 18.42 -6.59
CA LEU A 352 18.52 17.09 -6.51
C LEU A 352 19.36 16.06 -7.27
N GLU A 353 19.80 16.39 -8.48
CA GLU A 353 20.74 15.59 -9.27
C GLU A 353 22.03 15.30 -8.49
N SER A 354 22.56 16.30 -7.77
CA SER A 354 23.75 16.13 -6.94
C SER A 354 23.56 15.17 -5.75
N LEU A 355 22.32 14.86 -5.36
CA LEU A 355 21.98 13.87 -4.33
C LEU A 355 21.81 12.46 -4.91
N ALA A 356 21.87 12.30 -6.24
CA ALA A 356 21.65 11.04 -6.96
C ALA A 356 20.32 10.36 -6.57
N VAL A 357 19.23 11.14 -6.54
CA VAL A 357 17.87 10.65 -6.31
C VAL A 357 17.23 10.26 -7.64
N ASP A 358 16.37 9.24 -7.64
CA ASP A 358 15.72 8.73 -8.84
C ASP A 358 14.33 9.36 -9.06
N ALA A 359 13.67 9.79 -7.97
CA ALA A 359 12.33 10.36 -8.03
C ALA A 359 12.15 11.55 -7.08
N LEU A 360 11.45 12.58 -7.55
CA LEU A 360 10.98 13.73 -6.78
C LEU A 360 9.48 13.55 -6.51
N TRP A 361 9.11 13.32 -5.25
CA TRP A 361 7.72 13.34 -4.82
C TRP A 361 7.37 14.74 -4.31
N LEU A 362 6.36 15.36 -4.92
CA LEU A 362 5.83 16.66 -4.52
C LEU A 362 4.54 16.45 -3.73
N THR A 363 4.46 16.98 -2.50
CA THR A 363 3.18 17.14 -1.77
C THR A 363 2.19 17.97 -2.60
N PRO A 364 0.88 18.00 -2.29
CA PRO A 364 -0.14 18.47 -3.23
C PRO A 364 0.11 19.86 -3.84
N VAL A 365 0.04 19.92 -5.18
CA VAL A 365 0.32 21.12 -6.00
C VAL A 365 -0.91 21.74 -6.64
N LEU A 366 -2.08 21.11 -6.47
CA LEU A 366 -3.35 21.54 -7.03
C LEU A 366 -3.95 22.72 -6.27
N ALA A 367 -4.91 23.41 -6.90
CA ALA A 367 -5.61 24.54 -6.32
C ALA A 367 -6.19 24.20 -4.94
N SER A 368 -5.77 24.96 -3.93
CA SER A 368 -6.17 24.78 -2.54
C SER A 368 -6.13 26.13 -1.81
N PRO A 369 -7.01 26.37 -0.83
CA PRO A 369 -6.98 27.56 0.01
C PRO A 369 -5.94 27.45 1.14
N THR A 370 -5.25 26.32 1.29
CA THR A 370 -4.31 26.06 2.38
C THR A 370 -2.88 25.86 1.88
N GLU A 371 -1.91 26.16 2.74
CA GLU A 371 -0.49 26.03 2.41
C GLU A 371 -0.05 24.56 2.21
N HIS A 372 -0.71 23.60 2.88
CA HIS A 372 -0.38 22.18 2.73
C HIS A 372 -0.99 21.53 1.49
N GLY A 373 -1.93 22.18 0.80
CA GLY A 373 -2.46 21.70 -0.49
C GLY A 373 -3.55 20.62 -0.42
N TYR A 374 -3.64 19.81 0.64
CA TYR A 374 -4.64 18.73 0.77
C TYR A 374 -6.12 19.17 0.73
N HIS A 375 -6.42 20.46 0.87
CA HIS A 375 -7.79 20.96 0.71
C HIS A 375 -8.07 21.32 -0.76
N VAL A 376 -8.13 20.32 -1.64
CA VAL A 376 -8.30 20.54 -3.08
C VAL A 376 -9.64 21.24 -3.38
N THR A 377 -9.58 22.34 -4.13
CA THR A 377 -10.76 23.11 -4.61
C THR A 377 -10.95 23.03 -6.11
N ASP A 378 -9.91 22.66 -6.86
CA ASP A 378 -9.98 22.34 -8.28
C ASP A 378 -8.90 21.30 -8.61
N TYR A 379 -9.30 20.19 -9.24
CA TYR A 379 -8.41 19.09 -9.57
C TYR A 379 -7.65 19.27 -10.89
N PHE A 380 -8.07 20.21 -11.73
CA PHE A 380 -7.54 20.39 -13.08
C PHE A 380 -6.63 21.62 -13.21
N GLU A 381 -6.53 22.41 -12.13
CA GLU A 381 -5.70 23.60 -12.07
C GLU A 381 -4.63 23.47 -10.99
N THR A 382 -3.41 23.87 -11.33
CA THR A 382 -2.32 24.02 -10.34
C THR A 382 -2.59 25.21 -9.43
N ALA A 383 -2.05 25.19 -8.22
CA ALA A 383 -2.23 26.31 -7.30
C ALA A 383 -1.60 27.61 -7.83
N ASP A 384 -2.39 28.69 -7.85
CA ASP A 384 -1.98 29.99 -8.40
C ASP A 384 -0.67 30.53 -7.80
N ASP A 385 -0.42 30.24 -6.52
CA ASP A 385 0.78 30.68 -5.81
C ASP A 385 2.05 29.94 -6.26
N LEU A 386 1.91 28.70 -6.75
CA LEU A 386 3.01 27.89 -7.27
C LEU A 386 3.32 28.20 -8.74
N GLY A 387 2.34 28.67 -9.50
CA GLY A 387 2.46 29.04 -10.90
C GLY A 387 1.47 28.28 -11.79
N SER A 388 1.64 28.45 -13.11
CA SER A 388 0.79 27.81 -14.11
C SER A 388 1.16 26.34 -14.35
N ARG A 389 0.21 25.55 -14.86
CA ARG A 389 0.46 24.21 -15.42
C ARG A 389 1.68 24.13 -16.33
N ALA A 390 1.84 25.07 -17.27
CA ALA A 390 3.00 25.06 -18.18
C ALA A 390 4.36 25.23 -17.46
N ALA A 391 4.35 25.84 -16.27
CA ALA A 391 5.55 25.92 -15.42
C ALA A 391 5.77 24.64 -14.62
N PHE A 392 4.70 23.92 -14.29
CA PHE A 392 4.79 22.57 -13.71
C PHE A 392 5.33 21.56 -14.74
N GLU A 393 4.78 21.55 -15.96
CA GLU A 393 5.30 20.70 -17.06
C GLU A 393 6.77 21.02 -17.36
N SER A 394 7.17 22.30 -17.36
CA SER A 394 8.58 22.72 -17.48
C SER A 394 9.47 22.17 -16.36
N LEU A 395 8.96 22.09 -15.13
CA LEU A 395 9.67 21.46 -14.01
C LEU A 395 9.80 19.95 -14.24
N VAL A 396 8.74 19.28 -14.70
CA VAL A 396 8.78 17.84 -15.02
C VAL A 396 9.81 17.56 -16.10
N ASP A 397 9.81 18.32 -17.21
CA ASP A 397 10.79 18.20 -18.29
C ASP A 397 12.23 18.38 -17.76
N ALA A 398 12.47 19.37 -16.90
CA ALA A 398 13.78 19.60 -16.30
C ALA A 398 14.22 18.45 -15.38
N CYS A 399 13.29 17.85 -14.64
CA CYS A 399 13.54 16.63 -13.86
C CYS A 399 13.91 15.46 -14.78
N HIS A 400 13.16 15.23 -15.85
CA HIS A 400 13.45 14.17 -16.82
C HIS A 400 14.81 14.34 -17.49
N ASP A 401 15.19 15.56 -17.86
CA ASP A 401 16.51 15.90 -18.40
C ASP A 401 17.66 15.57 -17.41
N ALA A 402 17.38 15.59 -16.11
CA ALA A 402 18.30 15.20 -15.04
C ALA A 402 18.19 13.72 -14.64
N GLY A 403 17.35 12.93 -15.31
CA GLY A 403 17.10 11.52 -14.99
C GLY A 403 16.24 11.30 -13.74
N ILE A 404 15.52 12.32 -13.29
CA ILE A 404 14.66 12.30 -12.09
C ILE A 404 13.20 12.18 -12.53
N ARG A 405 12.48 11.20 -11.99
CA ARG A 405 11.03 11.00 -12.19
C ARG A 405 10.23 11.91 -11.26
N VAL A 406 9.02 12.30 -11.63
CA VAL A 406 8.14 13.14 -10.81
C VAL A 406 6.94 12.33 -10.34
N VAL A 407 6.75 12.28 -9.03
CA VAL A 407 5.61 11.63 -8.36
C VAL A 407 4.68 12.70 -7.78
N PHE A 408 3.40 12.60 -8.13
CA PHE A 408 2.35 13.55 -7.80
C PHE A 408 1.49 13.06 -6.62
N ASP A 409 1.20 13.93 -5.66
CA ASP A 409 0.28 13.60 -4.56
C ASP A 409 -1.19 13.62 -5.02
N LEU A 410 -1.80 12.45 -5.11
CA LEU A 410 -3.16 12.25 -5.59
C LEU A 410 -4.15 12.23 -4.41
N VAL A 411 -4.80 13.37 -4.17
CA VAL A 411 -5.73 13.59 -3.05
C VAL A 411 -7.18 13.35 -3.46
N ILE A 412 -7.57 12.08 -3.61
CA ILE A 412 -8.91 11.71 -4.12
C ILE A 412 -9.81 11.00 -3.10
N ASN A 413 -9.40 10.85 -1.85
CA ASN A 413 -10.31 10.40 -0.79
C ASN A 413 -11.38 11.47 -0.48
N HIS A 414 -10.98 12.74 -0.52
CA HIS A 414 -11.76 13.87 -0.01
C HIS A 414 -11.48 15.12 -0.84
N THR A 415 -12.35 16.13 -0.72
CA THR A 415 -12.09 17.48 -1.26
C THR A 415 -12.03 18.50 -0.13
N SER A 416 -11.65 19.74 -0.41
CA SER A 416 -11.98 20.84 0.50
C SER A 416 -13.49 20.95 0.67
N ARG A 417 -13.95 21.32 1.87
CA ARG A 417 -15.33 21.80 2.06
C ARG A 417 -15.65 23.05 1.22
N ASP A 418 -14.64 23.80 0.80
CA ASP A 418 -14.82 24.98 -0.06
C ASP A 418 -14.87 24.60 -1.55
N HIS A 419 -14.73 23.31 -1.89
CA HIS A 419 -14.83 22.81 -3.26
C HIS A 419 -16.26 23.05 -3.81
N PRO A 420 -16.42 23.50 -5.07
CA PRO A 420 -17.73 23.74 -5.66
C PRO A 420 -18.69 22.54 -5.57
N ALA A 421 -18.21 21.32 -5.83
CA ALA A 421 -19.03 20.12 -5.72
C ALA A 421 -19.59 19.91 -4.29
N PHE A 422 -18.78 20.16 -3.24
CA PHE A 422 -19.26 20.05 -1.86
C PHE A 422 -20.27 21.15 -1.53
N GLN A 423 -20.05 22.37 -1.99
CA GLN A 423 -21.01 23.48 -1.79
C GLN A 423 -22.37 23.17 -2.43
N LEU A 424 -22.36 22.53 -3.61
CA LEU A 424 -23.59 22.13 -4.31
C LEU A 424 -24.26 20.92 -3.62
N HIS A 425 -23.47 19.95 -3.15
CA HIS A 425 -23.92 18.84 -2.32
C HIS A 425 -24.59 19.33 -1.03
N SER A 426 -23.90 20.16 -0.26
CA SER A 426 -24.42 20.74 0.99
C SER A 426 -25.61 21.68 0.76
N ALA A 427 -25.81 22.22 -0.45
CA ALA A 427 -27.01 22.96 -0.81
C ALA A 427 -28.21 22.06 -1.19
N GLY A 428 -28.03 20.73 -1.20
CA GLY A 428 -29.07 19.76 -1.53
C GLY A 428 -29.47 19.75 -3.01
N LEU A 429 -28.55 20.12 -3.92
CA LEU A 429 -28.82 20.05 -5.35
C LEU A 429 -28.89 18.58 -5.80
N PRO A 430 -29.96 18.17 -6.53
CA PRO A 430 -30.17 16.77 -6.89
C PRO A 430 -28.97 16.09 -7.55
N ASP A 431 -28.31 16.75 -8.51
CA ASP A 431 -27.17 16.18 -9.26
C ASP A 431 -25.89 15.99 -8.42
N TYR A 432 -25.86 16.61 -7.22
CA TYR A 432 -24.74 16.58 -6.28
C TYR A 432 -25.09 15.88 -4.96
N ALA A 433 -26.33 15.42 -4.81
CA ALA A 433 -26.86 14.94 -3.54
C ALA A 433 -26.00 13.84 -2.94
N ASP A 434 -25.41 12.96 -3.76
CA ASP A 434 -24.69 11.77 -3.30
C ASP A 434 -23.18 11.81 -3.53
N ARG A 435 -22.61 12.98 -3.86
CA ARG A 435 -21.17 13.12 -4.17
C ARG A 435 -20.24 12.86 -2.99
N TYR A 436 -20.75 13.04 -1.78
CA TYR A 436 -20.01 12.89 -0.53
C TYR A 436 -20.75 11.94 0.38
N ARG A 437 -19.96 11.20 1.17
CA ARG A 437 -20.51 10.29 2.17
C ARG A 437 -21.20 11.08 3.26
N ARG A 438 -22.25 10.48 3.81
CA ARG A 438 -23.03 11.01 4.91
C ARG A 438 -22.90 10.08 6.12
N ALA A 439 -22.97 10.65 7.30
CA ALA A 439 -22.92 9.94 8.57
C ALA A 439 -24.02 10.46 9.50
N ASP A 440 -24.38 9.67 10.52
CA ASP A 440 -25.33 10.09 11.54
C ASP A 440 -24.77 11.31 12.31
N ALA A 441 -25.58 12.36 12.48
CA ALA A 441 -25.19 13.56 13.22
C ALA A 441 -24.77 13.27 14.68
N ALA A 442 -25.15 12.13 15.25
CA ALA A 442 -24.70 11.68 16.57
C ALA A 442 -23.19 11.39 16.65
N VAL A 443 -22.52 11.16 15.51
CA VAL A 443 -21.06 11.00 15.46
C VAL A 443 -20.32 12.31 15.14
N ASP A 444 -21.03 13.42 14.93
CA ASP A 444 -20.40 14.72 14.71
C ASP A 444 -19.82 15.28 16.01
N VAL A 445 -18.51 15.50 15.99
CA VAL A 445 -17.72 16.04 17.10
C VAL A 445 -17.13 17.41 16.79
N THR A 446 -17.33 17.91 15.57
CA THR A 446 -16.69 19.15 15.08
C THR A 446 -17.39 20.41 15.56
N GLY A 447 -18.66 20.29 15.99
CA GLY A 447 -19.50 21.42 16.34
C GLY A 447 -19.83 22.33 15.17
N ILE A 448 -19.68 21.84 13.93
CA ILE A 448 -20.02 22.57 12.71
C ILE A 448 -21.54 22.50 12.51
N ASP A 449 -22.15 23.66 12.26
CA ASP A 449 -23.56 23.74 11.86
C ASP A 449 -23.66 23.44 10.36
N TRP A 450 -23.74 22.16 10.00
CA TRP A 450 -23.82 21.71 8.61
C TRP A 450 -25.14 22.13 7.97
N ALA A 451 -25.06 22.69 6.76
CA ALA A 451 -26.23 23.20 6.06
C ALA A 451 -26.94 22.11 5.24
N VAL A 452 -28.28 22.14 5.24
CA VAL A 452 -29.23 21.54 4.27
C VAL A 452 -29.05 20.04 3.94
N LEU A 453 -28.37 19.28 4.79
CA LEU A 453 -28.45 17.82 4.73
C LEU A 453 -29.79 17.32 5.31
N PRO A 454 -30.25 16.11 4.94
CA PRO A 454 -31.40 15.48 5.57
C PRO A 454 -31.31 15.54 7.10
N ALA A 455 -32.45 15.66 7.77
CA ALA A 455 -32.48 15.85 9.22
C ALA A 455 -31.85 14.65 9.94
N GLY A 456 -30.72 14.88 10.62
CA GLY A 456 -29.96 13.84 11.31
C GLY A 456 -28.72 13.34 10.58
N GLU A 457 -28.38 13.91 9.41
CA GLU A 457 -27.18 13.54 8.65
C GLU A 457 -26.17 14.69 8.59
N VAL A 458 -24.88 14.32 8.61
CA VAL A 458 -23.72 15.21 8.43
C VAL A 458 -22.79 14.62 7.36
N PRO A 459 -21.88 15.39 6.76
CA PRO A 459 -20.85 14.81 5.90
C PRO A 459 -19.95 13.89 6.72
N GLU A 460 -19.59 12.73 6.16
CA GLU A 460 -18.56 11.90 6.75
C GLU A 460 -17.18 12.54 6.57
N TYR A 461 -16.40 12.55 7.63
CA TYR A 461 -15.01 12.95 7.63
C TYR A 461 -14.23 12.01 8.55
N ARG A 462 -12.93 11.85 8.30
CA ARG A 462 -12.07 11.00 9.12
C ARG A 462 -11.44 11.77 10.25
N PHE A 463 -11.10 11.07 11.33
CA PHE A 463 -10.56 11.65 12.55
C PHE A 463 -11.51 12.75 13.09
N ASP A 464 -11.05 14.00 13.10
CA ASP A 464 -11.78 15.22 13.42
C ASP A 464 -11.68 16.24 12.27
N TRP A 465 -11.37 15.79 11.05
CA TRP A 465 -11.06 16.63 9.90
C TRP A 465 -12.30 17.22 9.21
N GLY A 466 -13.11 17.99 9.94
CA GLY A 466 -14.34 18.63 9.45
C GLY A 466 -14.18 19.68 8.34
N ARG A 467 -13.01 19.78 7.69
CA ARG A 467 -12.77 20.63 6.51
C ARG A 467 -12.58 19.86 5.22
N ILE A 468 -12.49 18.54 5.31
CA ILE A 468 -12.24 17.66 4.17
C ILE A 468 -13.24 16.49 4.16
N PRO A 469 -14.48 16.75 3.68
CA PRO A 469 -15.51 15.71 3.59
C PRO A 469 -15.10 14.60 2.59
N ASN A 470 -15.39 13.35 2.96
CA ASN A 470 -15.05 12.17 2.15
C ASN A 470 -15.95 12.06 0.91
N LEU A 471 -15.34 11.77 -0.23
CA LEU A 471 -16.05 11.49 -1.48
C LEU A 471 -16.80 10.16 -1.39
N ASN A 472 -17.95 10.08 -2.07
CA ASN A 472 -18.74 8.85 -2.14
C ASN A 472 -18.44 8.08 -3.44
N TYR A 473 -17.63 7.05 -3.36
CA TYR A 473 -17.30 6.19 -4.50
C TYR A 473 -18.43 5.23 -4.93
N ASP A 474 -19.53 5.19 -4.18
CA ASP A 474 -20.75 4.48 -4.59
C ASP A 474 -21.52 5.27 -5.66
N ASP A 475 -21.25 6.58 -5.81
CA ASP A 475 -21.76 7.40 -6.91
C ASP A 475 -20.88 7.23 -8.17
N PRO A 476 -21.39 6.65 -9.28
CA PRO A 476 -20.66 6.51 -10.54
C PRO A 476 -20.12 7.82 -11.08
N ALA A 477 -20.81 8.92 -10.77
CA ALA A 477 -20.41 10.23 -11.22
C ALA A 477 -19.18 10.76 -10.47
N VAL A 478 -18.94 10.31 -9.22
CA VAL A 478 -17.67 10.53 -8.50
C VAL A 478 -16.57 9.66 -9.09
N ARG A 479 -16.84 8.39 -9.38
CA ARG A 479 -15.87 7.49 -10.02
C ARG A 479 -15.37 8.06 -11.34
N ALA A 480 -16.29 8.40 -12.24
CA ALA A 480 -15.96 9.00 -13.54
C ALA A 480 -15.19 10.32 -13.40
N TRP A 481 -15.55 11.16 -12.42
CA TRP A 481 -14.84 12.40 -12.14
C TRP A 481 -13.40 12.13 -11.69
N MET A 482 -13.18 11.25 -10.71
CA MET A 482 -11.84 10.94 -10.19
C MET A 482 -10.96 10.23 -11.22
N LEU A 483 -11.52 9.35 -12.07
CA LEU A 483 -10.77 8.76 -13.19
C LEU A 483 -10.34 9.80 -14.22
N SER A 484 -11.17 10.82 -14.46
CA SER A 484 -10.78 11.96 -15.32
C SER A 484 -9.62 12.77 -14.73
N VAL A 485 -9.55 12.87 -13.39
CA VAL A 485 -8.41 13.49 -12.70
C VAL A 485 -7.15 12.63 -12.87
N VAL A 486 -7.28 11.30 -12.75
CA VAL A 486 -6.17 10.37 -12.99
C VAL A 486 -5.63 10.50 -14.41
N ASP A 487 -6.50 10.48 -15.42
CA ASP A 487 -6.11 10.62 -16.84
C ASP A 487 -5.35 11.92 -17.12
N GLU A 488 -5.84 13.02 -16.53
CA GLU A 488 -5.28 14.34 -16.75
C GLU A 488 -3.80 14.40 -16.33
N TRP A 489 -3.49 13.83 -15.16
CA TRP A 489 -2.16 13.95 -14.56
C TRP A 489 -1.25 12.78 -14.91
N ALA A 490 -1.78 11.58 -15.19
CA ALA A 490 -0.99 10.44 -15.63
C ALA A 490 -0.31 10.69 -16.99
N ALA A 491 -0.86 11.59 -17.80
CA ALA A 491 -0.24 12.04 -19.05
C ALA A 491 0.95 13.02 -18.83
N VAL A 492 1.15 13.51 -17.61
CA VAL A 492 2.15 14.54 -17.29
C VAL A 492 3.24 14.02 -16.36
N VAL A 493 2.90 13.19 -15.36
CA VAL A 493 3.84 12.73 -14.33
C VAL A 493 4.16 11.25 -14.45
N ASP A 494 5.21 10.79 -13.76
CA ASP A 494 5.67 9.40 -13.82
C ASP A 494 5.06 8.53 -12.70
N GLY A 495 4.28 9.10 -11.78
CA GLY A 495 3.69 8.33 -10.70
C GLY A 495 2.75 9.12 -9.81
N PHE A 496 1.93 8.38 -9.06
CA PHE A 496 1.08 8.92 -8.01
C PHE A 496 1.47 8.37 -6.64
N ARG A 497 1.58 9.26 -5.65
CA ARG A 497 1.44 8.91 -4.24
C ARG A 497 -0.02 9.15 -3.86
N ALA A 498 -0.75 8.11 -3.50
CA ALA A 498 -2.16 8.20 -3.15
C ALA A 498 -2.33 8.57 -1.68
N ASP A 499 -2.84 9.78 -1.42
CA ASP A 499 -3.20 10.27 -0.09
C ASP A 499 -4.41 9.52 0.46
N VAL A 500 -4.31 9.08 1.72
CA VAL A 500 -5.38 8.36 2.43
C VAL A 500 -5.90 7.22 1.53
N ALA A 501 -4.98 6.44 0.95
CA ALA A 501 -5.32 5.38 -0.02
C ALA A 501 -6.28 4.35 0.59
N TRP A 502 -6.09 4.05 1.87
CA TRP A 502 -6.96 3.19 2.69
C TRP A 502 -8.41 3.68 2.80
N GLY A 503 -8.65 4.92 2.39
CA GLY A 503 -9.92 5.57 2.43
C GLY A 503 -10.75 5.48 1.16
N VAL A 504 -10.10 5.10 0.06
CA VAL A 504 -10.69 4.92 -1.25
C VAL A 504 -10.84 3.42 -1.50
N PRO A 505 -11.94 2.95 -2.10
CA PRO A 505 -12.17 1.53 -2.19
C PRO A 505 -11.19 0.78 -3.09
N HIS A 506 -10.81 -0.43 -2.67
CA HIS A 506 -9.98 -1.36 -3.44
C HIS A 506 -10.42 -1.52 -4.90
N GLY A 507 -11.73 -1.58 -5.16
CA GLY A 507 -12.26 -1.72 -6.52
C GLY A 507 -11.96 -0.53 -7.42
N PHE A 508 -11.96 0.68 -6.87
CA PHE A 508 -11.56 1.88 -7.58
C PHE A 508 -10.05 1.92 -7.84
N TRP A 509 -9.22 1.51 -6.87
CA TRP A 509 -7.76 1.47 -7.10
C TRP A 509 -7.34 0.47 -8.17
N LYS A 510 -7.97 -0.70 -8.25
CA LYS A 510 -7.73 -1.64 -9.37
C LYS A 510 -8.10 -1.02 -10.72
N GLU A 511 -9.13 -0.18 -10.74
CA GLU A 511 -9.53 0.55 -11.95
C GLU A 511 -8.53 1.65 -12.32
N VAL A 512 -7.96 2.34 -11.33
CA VAL A 512 -6.85 3.29 -11.53
C VAL A 512 -5.62 2.56 -12.10
N ALA A 513 -5.23 1.43 -11.50
CA ALA A 513 -4.09 0.64 -11.94
C ALA A 513 -4.24 0.12 -13.38
N ASP A 514 -5.43 -0.34 -13.77
CA ASP A 514 -5.70 -0.79 -15.13
C ASP A 514 -5.76 0.37 -16.16
N ARG A 515 -5.90 1.62 -15.69
CA ARG A 515 -6.10 2.80 -16.54
C ARG A 515 -4.81 3.59 -16.81
N VAL A 516 -3.89 3.62 -15.84
CA VAL A 516 -2.61 4.32 -16.00
C VAL A 516 -1.65 3.54 -16.91
N PRO A 517 -0.74 4.22 -17.64
CA PRO A 517 0.32 3.52 -18.39
C PRO A 517 1.20 2.63 -17.50
N ASP A 518 1.72 1.53 -18.05
CA ASP A 518 2.59 0.55 -17.35
C ASP A 518 3.86 1.17 -16.72
N ASP A 519 4.30 2.35 -17.19
CA ASP A 519 5.48 3.04 -16.65
C ASP A 519 5.16 4.03 -15.52
N VAL A 520 3.89 4.18 -15.14
CA VAL A 520 3.42 5.01 -14.03
C VAL A 520 3.52 4.25 -12.70
N LEU A 521 4.26 4.81 -11.74
CA LEU A 521 4.34 4.28 -10.38
C LEU A 521 3.06 4.59 -9.59
N LEU A 522 2.57 3.62 -8.81
CA LEU A 522 1.48 3.81 -7.85
C LEU A 522 2.01 3.49 -6.45
N LEU A 523 2.04 4.48 -5.57
CA LEU A 523 2.51 4.39 -4.19
C LEU A 523 1.35 4.71 -3.24
N ASP A 524 0.99 3.81 -2.33
CA ASP A 524 -0.08 4.06 -1.37
C ASP A 524 0.40 4.62 -0.03
N GLU A 525 -0.34 5.59 0.49
CA GLU A 525 -0.39 5.85 1.92
C GLU A 525 -1.49 4.98 2.56
N THR A 526 -1.13 3.78 3.01
CA THR A 526 -2.01 2.89 3.79
C THR A 526 -1.50 2.80 5.23
N LEU A 527 -2.34 3.18 6.21
CA LEU A 527 -1.92 3.35 7.61
C LEU A 527 -2.78 2.54 8.62
N PRO A 528 -2.26 1.45 9.21
CA PRO A 528 -0.97 0.83 8.92
C PRO A 528 -0.99 0.12 7.56
N HIS A 529 0.18 -0.12 6.99
CA HIS A 529 0.29 -0.77 5.69
C HIS A 529 -0.36 -2.16 5.64
N ASP A 530 -0.95 -2.50 4.49
CA ASP A 530 -1.72 -3.72 4.30
C ASP A 530 -1.37 -4.37 2.95
N PRO A 531 -0.94 -5.65 2.93
CA PRO A 531 -0.53 -6.31 1.68
C PRO A 531 -1.66 -6.49 0.67
N PHE A 532 -2.94 -6.36 1.05
CA PHE A 532 -4.04 -6.47 0.09
C PHE A 532 -4.08 -5.32 -0.94
N TYR A 533 -3.43 -4.18 -0.65
CA TYR A 533 -3.20 -3.13 -1.65
C TYR A 533 -2.16 -3.53 -2.72
N GLY A 534 -1.47 -4.67 -2.55
CA GLY A 534 -0.60 -5.27 -3.56
C GLY A 534 -1.34 -6.14 -4.59
N GLU A 535 -2.67 -6.32 -4.47
CA GLU A 535 -3.46 -7.15 -5.38
C GLU A 535 -3.77 -6.45 -6.72
N GLY A 536 -2.76 -5.87 -7.36
CA GLY A 536 -2.94 -5.09 -8.59
C GLY A 536 -3.53 -3.70 -8.38
N GLU A 537 -3.30 -3.12 -7.21
CA GLU A 537 -3.71 -1.73 -6.90
C GLU A 537 -2.49 -0.79 -6.81
N PHE A 538 -1.45 -1.21 -6.09
CA PHE A 538 -0.26 -0.39 -5.87
C PHE A 538 1.04 -1.18 -6.05
N HIS A 539 2.09 -0.45 -6.42
CA HIS A 539 3.42 -0.96 -6.71
C HIS A 539 4.39 -0.85 -5.52
N LEU A 540 4.24 0.19 -4.70
CA LEU A 540 5.07 0.45 -3.52
C LEU A 540 4.18 0.82 -2.34
N HIS A 541 4.57 0.38 -1.15
CA HIS A 541 3.79 0.55 0.07
C HIS A 541 4.57 1.27 1.16
N TYR A 542 3.92 2.17 1.91
CA TYR A 542 4.52 2.75 3.11
C TYR A 542 4.98 1.67 4.08
N ASP A 543 6.21 1.77 4.58
CA ASP A 543 6.69 0.82 5.59
C ASP A 543 6.48 1.33 7.03
N THR A 544 5.24 1.27 7.48
CA THR A 544 4.89 1.64 8.87
C THR A 544 5.55 0.76 9.92
N SER A 545 5.96 -0.46 9.54
CA SER A 545 6.63 -1.42 10.43
C SER A 545 8.06 -0.98 10.73
N LEU A 546 8.87 -0.72 9.72
CA LEU A 546 10.24 -0.24 9.91
C LEU A 546 10.26 1.19 10.47
N TYR A 547 9.39 2.07 10.00
CA TYR A 547 9.28 3.44 10.52
C TYR A 547 9.09 3.47 12.04
N GLY A 548 8.11 2.71 12.54
CA GLY A 548 7.84 2.62 13.98
C GLY A 548 9.01 2.04 14.78
N THR A 549 9.67 1.01 14.25
CA THR A 549 10.86 0.40 14.87
C THR A 549 12.03 1.38 14.91
N LEU A 550 12.36 2.06 13.80
CA LEU A 550 13.47 3.02 13.76
C LEU A 550 13.25 4.16 14.77
N ASN A 551 12.02 4.66 14.91
CA ASN A 551 11.69 5.62 15.96
C ASN A 551 11.87 5.08 17.38
N ALA A 552 11.54 3.81 17.62
CA ALA A 552 11.75 3.18 18.93
C ALA A 552 13.24 2.97 19.23
N VAL A 553 14.03 2.55 18.24
CA VAL A 553 15.49 2.43 18.33
C VAL A 553 16.14 3.80 18.54
N GLY A 554 15.78 4.81 17.76
CA GLY A 554 16.26 6.19 17.92
C GLY A 554 16.03 6.73 19.33
N ALA A 555 14.84 6.48 19.88
CA ALA A 555 14.47 6.88 21.24
C ALA A 555 15.13 6.04 22.36
N GLY A 556 15.90 5.00 22.02
CA GLY A 556 16.48 4.07 22.99
C GLY A 556 15.46 3.18 23.71
N ARG A 557 14.26 3.00 23.15
CA ARG A 557 13.20 2.14 23.69
C ARG A 557 13.35 0.68 23.25
N GLU A 558 14.02 0.45 22.13
CA GLU A 558 14.33 -0.86 21.57
C GLU A 558 15.82 -0.94 21.20
N PRO A 559 16.45 -2.13 21.23
CA PRO A 559 17.81 -2.34 20.75
C PRO A 559 17.89 -2.21 19.22
N ALA A 560 19.09 -1.95 18.68
CA ALA A 560 19.30 -1.79 17.24
C ALA A 560 18.89 -3.04 16.42
N ASP A 561 19.05 -4.24 16.98
CA ASP A 561 18.65 -5.49 16.33
C ASP A 561 17.13 -5.65 16.14
N ALA A 562 16.30 -4.81 16.78
CA ALA A 562 14.86 -4.78 16.53
C ALA A 562 14.51 -4.43 15.06
N VAL A 563 15.47 -3.91 14.29
CA VAL A 563 15.33 -3.72 12.84
C VAL A 563 15.02 -5.06 12.12
N ALA A 564 15.55 -6.19 12.61
CA ALA A 564 15.22 -7.51 12.06
C ALA A 564 13.72 -7.83 12.26
N ASP A 565 13.20 -7.58 13.45
CA ASP A 565 11.78 -7.81 13.80
C ASP A 565 10.82 -7.01 12.92
N ALA A 566 11.23 -5.83 12.43
CA ALA A 566 10.42 -5.04 11.50
C ALA A 566 10.23 -5.76 10.15
N LEU A 567 11.26 -6.43 9.63
CA LEU A 567 11.16 -7.17 8.37
C LEU A 567 10.41 -8.48 8.56
N GLU A 568 10.59 -9.14 9.70
CA GLU A 568 9.79 -10.31 10.07
C GLU A 568 8.31 -9.96 10.21
N ARG A 569 8.00 -8.79 10.79
CA ARG A 569 6.63 -8.27 10.87
C ARG A 569 6.00 -8.05 9.51
N THR A 570 6.72 -7.46 8.56
CA THR A 570 6.24 -7.28 7.17
C THR A 570 5.96 -8.64 6.51
N ARG A 571 6.84 -9.63 6.70
CA ARG A 571 6.60 -11.01 6.24
C ARG A 571 5.41 -11.67 6.93
N TRP A 572 5.23 -11.43 8.23
CA TRP A 572 4.11 -11.96 9.00
C TRP A 572 2.77 -11.36 8.57
N LEU A 573 2.76 -10.07 8.19
CA LEU A 573 1.58 -9.38 7.68
C LEU A 573 1.10 -9.96 6.35
N GLY A 574 2.01 -10.46 5.52
CA GLY A 574 1.70 -11.08 4.22
C GLY A 574 2.42 -10.48 3.03
N PHE A 575 3.35 -9.54 3.22
CA PHE A 575 4.16 -8.99 2.13
C PHE A 575 5.23 -9.98 1.68
N ASP A 576 5.22 -10.34 0.41
CA ASP A 576 6.10 -11.26 -0.29
C ASP A 576 7.41 -10.61 -0.73
N ASP A 577 7.35 -9.40 -1.31
CA ASP A 577 8.53 -8.66 -1.78
C ASP A 577 8.93 -7.52 -0.82
N PRO A 578 10.04 -7.64 -0.06
CA PRO A 578 10.55 -6.53 0.75
C PRO A 578 11.05 -5.34 -0.09
N GLY A 579 11.24 -5.54 -1.40
CA GLY A 579 11.53 -4.50 -2.38
C GLY A 579 10.34 -3.59 -2.67
N ALA A 580 9.11 -4.03 -2.39
CA ALA A 580 7.87 -3.26 -2.62
C ALA A 580 7.55 -2.26 -1.48
N GLN A 581 8.53 -1.90 -0.65
CA GLN A 581 8.34 -1.07 0.54
C GLN A 581 9.08 0.27 0.40
N LEU A 582 8.39 1.38 0.67
CA LEU A 582 8.98 2.70 0.85
C LEU A 582 9.59 2.79 2.25
N ARG A 583 10.91 2.90 2.34
CA ARG A 583 11.68 2.92 3.59
C ARG A 583 11.98 4.36 3.97
N TYR A 584 11.46 4.82 5.10
CA TYR A 584 11.60 6.21 5.54
C TYR A 584 11.80 6.31 7.05
N VAL A 585 12.38 7.44 7.49
CA VAL A 585 12.59 7.77 8.92
C VAL A 585 11.73 8.95 9.36
N GLU A 586 11.36 9.82 8.42
CA GLU A 586 10.46 10.97 8.58
C GLU A 586 9.82 11.30 7.22
N ASN A 587 8.72 12.04 7.25
CA ASN A 587 8.04 12.61 6.08
C ASN A 587 7.38 13.94 6.48
N HIS A 588 6.54 14.54 5.64
CA HIS A 588 5.87 15.80 5.99
C HIS A 588 4.84 15.75 7.13
N ASP A 589 4.36 14.58 7.53
CA ASP A 589 3.40 14.37 8.64
C ASP A 589 4.05 14.01 9.97
N GLU A 590 5.34 13.66 9.96
CA GLU A 590 6.07 13.21 11.14
C GLU A 590 6.95 14.32 11.74
N ASP A 591 7.30 14.17 13.01
CA ASP A 591 8.32 15.00 13.65
C ASP A 591 9.69 14.77 12.99
N ARG A 592 10.52 15.82 12.92
CA ARG A 592 11.90 15.69 12.44
C ARG A 592 12.68 14.72 13.34
N TYR A 593 13.18 13.64 12.76
CA TYR A 593 13.97 12.60 13.41
C TYR A 593 15.22 13.19 14.08
N LEU A 594 15.84 14.18 13.44
CA LEU A 594 16.96 14.94 14.03
C LEU A 594 16.59 15.55 15.38
N THR A 595 15.45 16.23 15.46
CA THR A 595 14.97 16.91 16.67
C THR A 595 14.60 15.89 17.75
N SER A 596 14.01 14.77 17.36
CA SER A 596 13.54 13.73 18.28
C SER A 596 14.69 12.91 18.87
N HIS A 597 15.70 12.55 18.05
CA HIS A 597 16.68 11.52 18.39
C HIS A 597 18.15 11.92 18.20
N GLY A 598 18.42 13.08 17.58
CA GLY A 598 19.77 13.59 17.33
C GLY A 598 20.42 13.06 16.05
N GLU A 599 21.51 13.74 15.64
CA GLU A 599 22.20 13.48 14.36
C GLU A 599 22.80 12.07 14.25
N PRO A 600 23.48 11.50 15.27
CA PRO A 600 24.03 10.14 15.16
C PRO A 600 22.95 9.10 14.85
N ALA A 601 21.81 9.17 15.54
CA ALA A 601 20.68 8.29 15.30
C ALA A 601 20.03 8.52 13.92
N LEU A 602 19.94 9.77 13.45
CA LEU A 602 19.44 10.09 12.10
C LEU A 602 20.33 9.43 11.02
N ARG A 603 21.66 9.58 11.14
CA ARG A 603 22.61 8.96 10.20
C ARG A 603 22.46 7.44 10.18
N ALA A 604 22.38 6.82 11.35
CA ALA A 604 22.18 5.38 11.50
C ALA A 604 20.85 4.90 10.88
N ALA A 605 19.74 5.56 11.20
CA ALA A 605 18.42 5.22 10.67
C ALA A 605 18.36 5.40 9.14
N THR A 606 18.94 6.48 8.62
CA THR A 606 19.06 6.71 7.17
C THR A 606 19.94 5.65 6.51
N ALA A 607 21.05 5.26 7.13
CA ALA A 607 21.87 4.18 6.60
C ALA A 607 21.08 2.88 6.49
N VAL A 608 20.26 2.53 7.49
CA VAL A 608 19.35 1.36 7.43
C VAL A 608 18.41 1.45 6.24
N THR A 609 17.73 2.58 6.00
CA THR A 609 16.81 2.69 4.87
C THR A 609 17.53 2.55 3.51
N PHE A 610 18.74 3.07 3.39
CA PHE A 610 19.56 2.98 2.17
C PHE A 610 20.27 1.64 1.96
N THR A 611 20.35 0.79 2.99
CA THR A 611 21.07 -0.49 2.94
C THR A 611 20.19 -1.70 3.20
N LEU A 612 18.86 -1.51 3.26
CA LEU A 612 17.85 -2.57 3.17
C LEU A 612 17.18 -2.61 1.78
N PRO A 613 16.49 -3.73 1.42
CA PRO A 613 15.64 -3.78 0.24
C PRO A 613 14.45 -2.81 0.35
N GLY A 614 14.00 -2.26 -0.78
CA GLY A 614 12.91 -1.28 -0.84
C GLY A 614 13.37 0.07 -1.38
N ALA A 615 12.46 1.03 -1.49
CA ALA A 615 12.73 2.38 -1.96
C ALA A 615 13.06 3.31 -0.78
N PRO A 616 14.32 3.71 -0.54
CA PRO A 616 14.62 4.68 0.50
C PRO A 616 14.05 6.05 0.15
N MET A 617 13.52 6.73 1.16
CA MET A 617 13.04 8.10 1.03
C MET A 617 13.88 9.07 1.87
N VAL A 618 14.16 10.24 1.31
CA VAL A 618 14.73 11.39 1.99
C VAL A 618 13.69 12.51 1.99
N TYR A 619 13.27 12.97 3.15
CA TYR A 619 12.40 14.14 3.25
C TYR A 619 13.23 15.42 3.17
N ALA A 620 12.83 16.37 2.32
CA ALA A 620 13.58 17.58 2.06
C ALA A 620 13.97 18.32 3.34
N GLY A 621 15.28 18.52 3.51
CA GLY A 621 15.88 19.17 4.66
C GLY A 621 16.48 18.19 5.66
N GLN A 622 16.13 16.89 5.60
CA GLN A 622 16.78 15.84 6.38
C GLN A 622 18.30 15.85 6.16
N GLU A 623 18.72 15.97 4.91
CA GLU A 623 20.12 16.04 4.49
C GLU A 623 20.79 17.39 4.78
N ARG A 624 20.02 18.38 5.21
CA ARG A 624 20.49 19.73 5.58
C ARG A 624 20.41 20.00 7.08
N GLY A 625 19.92 19.04 7.87
CA GLY A 625 19.72 19.21 9.30
C GLY A 625 18.56 20.16 9.62
N ASN A 626 17.43 20.03 8.93
CA ASN A 626 16.21 20.75 9.26
C ASN A 626 15.60 20.19 10.56
N GLU A 627 15.33 21.08 11.52
CA GLU A 627 14.75 20.71 12.83
C GLU A 627 13.23 20.95 12.91
N THR A 628 12.67 21.65 11.93
CA THR A 628 11.25 22.01 11.89
C THR A 628 10.49 21.22 10.82
N THR A 629 9.43 20.51 11.23
CA THR A 629 8.48 19.84 10.33
C THR A 629 7.74 20.88 9.47
N ARG A 630 7.71 20.67 8.15
CA ARG A 630 7.15 21.60 7.14
C ARG A 630 7.76 23.02 7.16
N GLY A 631 8.86 23.22 7.88
CA GLY A 631 9.59 24.48 7.96
C GLY A 631 10.40 24.78 6.69
N PRO A 632 10.90 26.01 6.54
CA PRO A 632 11.66 26.44 5.36
C PRO A 632 12.92 25.59 5.17
N PHE A 633 13.22 25.24 3.93
CA PHE A 633 14.44 24.51 3.58
C PHE A 633 15.69 25.36 3.83
N ARG A 634 16.72 24.79 4.48
CA ARG A 634 17.93 25.50 4.92
C ARG A 634 18.97 25.64 3.81
N TRP A 635 18.68 26.46 2.78
CA TRP A 635 19.59 26.67 1.64
C TRP A 635 20.89 27.39 2.00
N HIS A 636 20.87 28.32 2.95
CA HIS A 636 22.00 29.21 3.22
C HIS A 636 22.85 28.81 4.44
N ASP A 637 22.30 28.02 5.36
CA ASP A 637 22.91 27.66 6.65
C ASP A 637 22.78 26.17 7.00
N GLY A 638 22.39 25.33 6.03
CA GLY A 638 22.25 23.89 6.23
C GLY A 638 23.58 23.15 6.38
N ASP A 639 23.49 21.95 6.96
CA ASP A 639 24.65 21.09 7.25
C ASP A 639 25.21 20.41 6.00
N THR A 640 26.37 20.90 5.53
CA THR A 640 27.05 20.34 4.36
C THR A 640 27.65 18.96 4.60
N ALA A 641 28.02 18.62 5.84
CA ALA A 641 28.57 17.31 6.17
C ALA A 641 27.48 16.24 6.17
N LEU A 642 26.28 16.59 6.64
CA LEU A 642 25.11 15.72 6.54
C LEU A 642 24.63 15.58 5.09
N THR A 643 24.73 16.62 4.27
CA THR A 643 24.44 16.53 2.83
C THR A 643 25.42 15.56 2.16
N GLU A 644 26.71 15.66 2.45
CA GLU A 644 27.72 14.76 1.90
C GLU A 644 27.53 13.31 2.36
N PHE A 645 27.07 13.10 3.59
CA PHE A 645 26.69 11.76 4.08
C PHE A 645 25.58 11.13 3.23
N HIS A 646 24.50 11.88 2.94
CA HIS A 646 23.41 11.40 2.09
C HIS A 646 23.88 11.15 0.65
N ARG A 647 24.68 12.05 0.06
CA ARG A 647 25.27 11.84 -1.27
C ARG A 647 26.08 10.55 -1.35
N ARG A 648 26.89 10.27 -0.33
CA ARG A 648 27.70 9.05 -0.26
C ARG A 648 26.82 7.81 -0.15
N LEU A 649 25.75 7.84 0.64
CA LEU A 649 24.79 6.73 0.72
C LEU A 649 24.10 6.48 -0.61
N SER A 650 23.57 7.51 -1.28
CA SER A 650 22.94 7.38 -2.59
C SER A 650 23.92 6.83 -3.63
N ALA A 651 25.14 7.38 -3.68
CA ALA A 651 26.17 6.94 -4.62
C ALA A 651 26.60 5.48 -4.38
N LEU A 652 26.78 5.09 -3.11
CA LEU A 652 27.12 3.72 -2.73
C LEU A 652 25.99 2.76 -3.11
N ARG A 653 24.74 3.11 -2.79
CA ARG A 653 23.56 2.33 -3.17
C ARG A 653 23.43 2.17 -4.68
N ALA A 654 23.72 3.22 -5.45
CA ALA A 654 23.71 3.16 -6.92
C ALA A 654 24.82 2.25 -7.47
N ALA A 655 26.00 2.25 -6.84
CA ALA A 655 27.15 1.45 -7.26
C ALA A 655 27.02 -0.04 -6.89
N GLU A 656 26.29 -0.37 -5.81
CA GLU A 656 26.21 -1.71 -5.24
C GLU A 656 24.80 -2.32 -5.38
N PRO A 657 24.55 -3.17 -6.40
CA PRO A 657 23.24 -3.78 -6.62
C PRO A 657 22.71 -4.55 -5.41
N ALA A 658 23.60 -5.18 -4.63
CA ALA A 658 23.26 -5.89 -3.40
C ALA A 658 22.57 -5.01 -2.36
N LEU A 659 22.74 -3.68 -2.40
CA LEU A 659 22.04 -2.75 -1.52
C LEU A 659 20.63 -2.42 -2.05
N ARG A 660 20.42 -2.42 -3.37
CA ARG A 660 19.13 -2.10 -4.01
C ARG A 660 18.17 -3.28 -4.04
N VAL A 661 18.68 -4.43 -4.47
CA VAL A 661 17.96 -5.67 -4.74
C VAL A 661 18.68 -6.84 -4.08
N GLY A 662 17.95 -7.88 -3.69
CA GLY A 662 18.53 -9.10 -3.12
C GLY A 662 18.24 -9.30 -1.63
N ALA A 663 18.81 -10.37 -1.10
CA ALA A 663 18.49 -10.88 0.24
C ALA A 663 19.16 -10.05 1.34
N VAL A 664 18.55 -10.11 2.53
CA VAL A 664 19.11 -9.60 3.79
C VAL A 664 19.11 -10.72 4.81
N ASP A 665 20.22 -10.87 5.53
CA ASP A 665 20.40 -11.90 6.56
C ASP A 665 21.04 -11.30 7.83
N PHE A 666 20.21 -11.10 8.86
CA PHE A 666 20.62 -10.55 10.15
C PHE A 666 21.35 -11.58 11.02
N GLU A 667 21.02 -12.87 10.89
CA GLU A 667 21.71 -13.93 11.65
C GLU A 667 23.15 -14.10 11.15
N ALA A 668 23.35 -14.06 9.83
CA ALA A 668 24.68 -14.11 9.23
C ALA A 668 25.51 -12.88 9.59
N GLY A 669 24.92 -11.68 9.57
CA GLY A 669 25.62 -10.45 9.93
C GLY A 669 26.02 -10.40 11.39
N SER A 670 25.07 -10.59 12.31
CA SER A 670 25.34 -10.64 13.75
C SER A 670 26.32 -11.76 14.13
N GLY A 671 26.22 -12.94 13.50
CA GLY A 671 27.16 -14.04 13.71
C GLY A 671 28.57 -13.79 13.14
N ALA A 672 28.72 -12.85 12.21
CA ALA A 672 29.99 -12.48 11.60
C ALA A 672 30.72 -11.33 12.32
N THR A 673 30.05 -10.63 13.24
CA THR A 673 30.57 -9.43 13.91
C THR A 673 30.59 -9.56 15.43
N GLU A 674 31.58 -8.94 16.08
CA GLU A 674 31.60 -8.79 17.54
C GLU A 674 31.91 -7.33 17.91
N VAL A 675 31.07 -6.70 18.75
CA VAL A 675 31.32 -5.35 19.26
C VAL A 675 32.35 -5.43 20.38
N ILE A 676 33.60 -5.06 20.09
CA ILE A 676 34.71 -5.12 21.06
C ILE A 676 34.85 -3.83 21.89
N ALA A 677 34.29 -2.72 21.39
CA ALA A 677 34.19 -1.46 22.11
C ALA A 677 32.94 -0.67 21.66
N GLY A 678 32.23 -0.05 22.60
CA GLY A 678 30.95 0.63 22.34
C GLY A 678 29.79 -0.07 23.04
N ASP A 679 28.56 0.32 22.68
CA ASP A 679 27.34 -0.27 23.22
C ASP A 679 26.78 -1.29 22.22
N PRO A 680 26.84 -2.61 22.50
CA PRO A 680 26.34 -3.64 21.59
C PRO A 680 24.83 -3.53 21.35
N ASP A 681 24.04 -3.05 22.31
CA ASP A 681 22.58 -2.90 22.14
C ASP A 681 22.21 -1.80 21.14
N ARG A 682 23.21 -0.97 20.74
CA ARG A 682 23.08 0.12 19.77
C ARG A 682 23.67 -0.21 18.40
N VAL A 683 24.24 -1.40 18.22
CA VAL A 683 24.82 -1.84 16.96
C VAL A 683 23.96 -2.95 16.38
N THR A 684 23.68 -2.88 15.08
CA THR A 684 23.09 -4.00 14.34
C THR A 684 23.94 -4.32 13.12
N ALA A 685 23.98 -5.60 12.75
CA ALA A 685 24.74 -6.06 11.59
C ALA A 685 23.93 -7.08 10.77
N TYR A 686 24.00 -6.95 9.46
CA TYR A 686 23.33 -7.86 8.52
C TYR A 686 24.13 -7.98 7.23
N GLU A 687 24.00 -9.13 6.58
CA GLU A 687 24.57 -9.33 5.26
C GLU A 687 23.56 -9.00 4.16
N ARG A 688 24.05 -8.37 3.09
CA ARG A 688 23.34 -8.14 1.84
C ARG A 688 23.98 -8.97 0.74
N THR A 689 23.15 -9.71 0.00
CA THR A 689 23.62 -10.50 -1.14
C THR A 689 22.84 -10.08 -2.38
N ALA A 690 23.54 -9.83 -3.48
CA ALA A 690 22.87 -9.54 -4.75
C ALA A 690 21.98 -10.73 -5.16
N GLY A 691 20.78 -10.45 -5.66
CA GLY A 691 19.93 -11.49 -6.22
C GLY A 691 20.60 -12.10 -7.46
N SER A 692 20.58 -13.42 -7.61
CA SER A 692 20.97 -14.05 -8.87
C SER A 692 19.90 -13.70 -9.92
N GLU A 693 20.28 -13.06 -11.02
CA GLU A 693 19.46 -13.16 -12.24
C GLU A 693 19.33 -14.66 -12.55
N ALA A 694 18.09 -15.12 -12.75
CA ALA A 694 17.80 -16.52 -13.02
C ALA A 694 18.67 -17.02 -14.20
N GLY A 695 19.70 -17.82 -13.92
CA GLY A 695 20.47 -18.46 -15.00
C GLY A 695 21.92 -18.84 -14.77
N ASP A 696 22.64 -18.35 -13.75
CA ASP A 696 24.03 -18.82 -13.51
C ASP A 696 24.26 -19.29 -12.07
N GLY A 697 24.66 -20.55 -11.96
CA GLY A 697 24.87 -21.24 -10.69
C GLY A 697 26.18 -20.82 -10.04
N GLY A 698 26.08 -20.00 -8.99
CA GLY A 698 27.14 -19.80 -8.01
C GLY A 698 27.32 -18.33 -7.61
N THR A 699 26.80 -17.95 -6.44
CA THR A 699 27.09 -16.67 -5.79
C THR A 699 28.58 -16.63 -5.43
N SER A 700 29.33 -15.67 -5.98
CA SER A 700 30.73 -15.47 -5.60
C SER A 700 30.80 -14.89 -4.19
N PRO A 701 31.83 -15.20 -3.37
CA PRO A 701 32.08 -14.48 -2.12
C PRO A 701 32.21 -12.95 -2.28
N ARG A 702 32.43 -12.46 -3.52
CA ARG A 702 32.46 -11.04 -3.88
C ARG A 702 31.09 -10.37 -4.01
N ASP A 703 30.00 -11.13 -3.88
CA ASP A 703 28.63 -10.64 -4.04
C ASP A 703 27.91 -10.41 -2.69
N ARG A 704 28.66 -10.47 -1.58
CA ARG A 704 28.16 -10.35 -0.20
C ARG A 704 28.75 -9.13 0.50
N LEU A 705 27.91 -8.18 0.88
CA LEU A 705 28.27 -7.03 1.71
C LEU A 705 27.85 -7.29 3.15
N LEU A 706 28.72 -6.99 4.10
CA LEU A 706 28.39 -6.94 5.53
C LEU A 706 28.11 -5.48 5.90
N VAL A 707 26.88 -5.19 6.33
CA VAL A 707 26.48 -3.85 6.77
C VAL A 707 26.47 -3.83 8.29
N VAL A 708 27.14 -2.84 8.88
CA VAL A 708 27.15 -2.60 10.32
C VAL A 708 26.67 -1.19 10.57
N VAL A 709 25.65 -1.02 11.41
CA VAL A 709 25.04 0.28 11.74
C VAL A 709 25.12 0.51 13.24
N ASN A 710 25.53 1.72 13.64
CA ASN A 710 25.64 2.13 15.04
C ASN A 710 24.71 3.32 15.33
N PHE A 711 23.74 3.11 16.22
CA PHE A 711 22.77 4.12 16.68
C PHE A 711 23.19 4.87 17.95
N ALA A 712 24.39 4.63 18.48
CA ALA A 712 24.92 5.35 19.64
C ALA A 712 25.42 6.75 19.25
N ASP A 713 25.58 7.61 20.25
CA ASP A 713 26.21 8.93 20.10
C ASP A 713 27.75 8.88 20.04
N SER A 714 28.31 7.70 20.26
CA SER A 714 29.74 7.43 20.28
C SER A 714 30.09 6.27 19.34
N PRO A 715 31.29 6.27 18.72
CA PRO A 715 31.68 5.21 17.80
C PRO A 715 31.77 3.85 18.47
N ALA A 716 31.40 2.80 17.75
CA ALA A 716 31.66 1.42 18.12
C ALA A 716 32.89 0.89 17.36
N THR A 717 33.63 -0.05 17.94
CA THR A 717 34.64 -0.84 17.22
C THR A 717 34.13 -2.26 17.12
N VAL A 718 34.12 -2.79 15.90
CA VAL A 718 33.52 -4.07 15.56
C VAL A 718 34.57 -4.94 14.89
N ASP A 719 34.81 -6.13 15.43
CA ASP A 719 35.61 -7.17 14.80
C ASP A 719 34.83 -7.75 13.62
N VAL A 720 35.53 -7.98 12.50
CA VAL A 720 34.95 -8.42 11.24
C VAL A 720 35.72 -9.62 10.67
N PRO A 721 35.11 -10.45 9.81
CA PRO A 721 35.77 -11.64 9.30
C PRO A 721 36.96 -11.30 8.39
N GLU A 722 37.96 -12.18 8.30
CA GLU A 722 39.15 -12.01 7.43
C GLU A 722 38.82 -11.82 5.94
N ARG A 723 37.60 -12.18 5.50
CA ARG A 723 37.15 -11.95 4.12
C ARG A 723 36.91 -10.48 3.79
N VAL A 724 36.67 -9.65 4.81
CA VAL A 724 36.43 -8.22 4.68
C VAL A 724 37.77 -7.51 4.61
N ASP A 725 38.04 -6.83 3.50
CA ASP A 725 39.29 -6.07 3.32
C ASP A 725 39.07 -4.57 3.11
N ARG A 726 37.80 -4.13 2.99
CA ARG A 726 37.46 -2.74 2.70
C ARG A 726 36.11 -2.31 3.24
N ASP A 727 36.04 -1.07 3.72
CA ASP A 727 34.80 -0.33 3.93
C ASP A 727 34.52 0.52 2.69
N LEU A 728 33.47 0.17 1.95
CA LEU A 728 33.01 0.86 0.75
C LEU A 728 32.39 2.22 1.07
N PHE A 729 31.78 2.38 2.24
CA PHE A 729 31.21 3.67 2.66
C PHE A 729 32.32 4.64 3.02
N ALA A 730 33.24 4.25 3.92
CA ALA A 730 34.40 5.07 4.30
C ALA A 730 35.43 5.22 3.17
N ASN A 731 35.45 4.28 2.23
CA ASN A 731 36.48 4.13 1.19
C ASN A 731 37.87 3.89 1.79
N GLU A 732 37.95 3.06 2.83
CA GLU A 732 39.16 2.75 3.60
C GLU A 732 39.42 1.24 3.67
N PRO A 733 40.70 0.80 3.74
CA PRO A 733 41.02 -0.61 3.97
C PRO A 733 40.67 -1.03 5.40
N VAL A 734 40.28 -2.29 5.58
CA VAL A 734 39.95 -2.89 6.87
C VAL A 734 40.91 -4.03 7.18
N ASP A 735 41.36 -4.12 8.44
CA ASP A 735 42.26 -5.18 8.92
C ASP A 735 41.75 -5.72 10.26
N GLY A 736 40.83 -6.69 10.19
CA GLY A 736 40.27 -7.42 11.33
C GLY A 736 39.24 -6.66 12.18
N ALA A 737 39.30 -5.33 12.26
CA ALA A 737 38.33 -4.51 12.98
C ALA A 737 38.06 -3.17 12.27
N VAL A 738 36.84 -2.65 12.45
CA VAL A 738 36.41 -1.35 11.90
C VAL A 738 35.80 -0.47 12.99
N VAL A 739 36.05 0.84 12.92
CA VAL A 739 35.39 1.83 13.77
C VAL A 739 34.15 2.35 13.05
N VAL A 740 32.97 2.15 13.63
CA VAL A 740 31.68 2.50 13.06
C VAL A 740 31.09 3.71 13.79
N GLU A 741 31.14 4.87 13.14
CA GLU A 741 30.47 6.08 13.67
C GLU A 741 28.95 5.97 13.52
N SER A 742 28.47 5.62 12.32
CA SER A 742 27.04 5.44 12.03
C SER A 742 26.77 4.26 11.11
N VAL A 743 27.60 4.07 10.08
CA VAL A 743 27.52 2.92 9.17
C VAL A 743 28.89 2.56 8.62
N ALA A 744 29.13 1.26 8.45
CA ALA A 744 30.19 0.68 7.64
C ALA A 744 29.56 -0.33 6.67
N VAL A 745 29.96 -0.29 5.40
CA VAL A 745 29.50 -1.25 4.37
C VAL A 745 30.72 -1.99 3.85
N LEU A 746 30.82 -3.26 4.21
CA LEU A 746 32.06 -4.02 4.19
C LEU A 746 32.04 -5.07 3.09
N ALA A 747 33.09 -5.11 2.27
CA ALA A 747 33.26 -6.06 1.16
C ALA A 747 34.40 -7.04 1.42
#